data_AF-A0A352A3H1-F1
#
_entry.id   AF-A0A352A3H1-F1
#
_cell.length_a   1.000
_cell.length_b   1.000
_cell.length_c   1.000
_cell.angle_alpha   90.00
_cell.angle_beta   90.00
_cell.angle_gamma   90.00
#
_symmetry.space_group_name_H-M   'P 1'
#
loop_
_entity.id
_entity.type
_entity.pdbx_description
1 polymer ?
#
loop_
_entity_poly.entity_id
_entity_poly.type
_entity_poly.pdbx_seq_one_letter_code
_entity_poly.pdbx_strand_id
1 'polypeptide(L)'
;MSLNAEHIEEIKTELAIVCCRTEAGTVISAANLEDPAIFDELKDSGLLKIPADCLTIEEVLGAKIIKTIDSLTPMTPDMFESINKVNKKSEAVDENAKAVLKLNKKVGDLIEVIDLENPMHFDKMADSNLIVLNNEVLTVKEVVGKKLVKDVVALTPIVGEMLEGFVAKKAVANNNAISNSVVKKASSNNAGVMRIKIDEGKGIDIQIPLGIIAQGGFETEDAVCEENVCAEATNAVVENSVNKVNAVNSVNTTAVSEQAPKAVRSLIKKHHKITEVKFSKETKIEGSCLYIRENICEDAVKGSELVKDIKLEIITPNDYNKYSETIMDVQPIATKEKDCKVGSGVTRILDGVIVMVTGTDEDGVQIGEFGSSEGILEENIMWGRPGAPDKGEIFIKTQVTIARGTNMERPGPYAAHKVSDIITQEIREVMKNADDSLFESTEELVQYRRPGKKKVVIVKEIMGQGAMHDNLILPVEPVGVLGGKPNVDLGNVPVMLSPIEVLDGGIHALTCIGPASKECSRHYFREPLVIEAMNDEDIDLCGVLFVGSPQINSEKFYVSERLGMTVEALDVDGAIVTTEGFGNNHIDFASHIEQIGQRGVEVVGMSFCGVQGALVVGNKYMKHMVDNNKSEEGIENEVLSCNTLCKEDALRALAMLKSAIDGEDVKAPEKKWNPNVKESNLEIIEKDNNLSIDRVLNETSIPLSEKRKSKMGGNQ
;
A
#
# COMPACT_ATOMS: atom_id res chain seq x y z
N MET A 1 -9.45 -8.89 -9.20
CA MET A 1 -10.47 -8.20 -8.40
C MET A 1 -11.70 -9.09 -8.31
N SER A 2 -12.21 -9.38 -7.12
CA SER A 2 -13.52 -10.03 -7.03
C SER A 2 -14.64 -9.01 -7.19
N LEU A 3 -15.64 -9.35 -7.99
CA LEU A 3 -16.73 -8.45 -8.35
C LEU A 3 -17.62 -8.16 -7.13
N ASN A 4 -18.06 -6.91 -6.96
CA ASN A 4 -19.11 -6.58 -6.01
C ASN A 4 -20.50 -6.92 -6.61
N ALA A 5 -21.52 -7.08 -5.77
CA ALA A 5 -22.85 -7.53 -6.20
C ALA A 5 -23.55 -6.55 -7.18
N GLU A 6 -23.14 -5.27 -7.22
CA GLU A 6 -23.72 -4.26 -8.10
C GLU A 6 -23.11 -4.29 -9.52
N HIS A 7 -21.83 -4.67 -9.67
CA HIS A 7 -21.14 -4.76 -10.95
C HIS A 7 -21.53 -6.00 -11.77
N ILE A 8 -21.98 -7.07 -11.10
CA ILE A 8 -22.25 -8.37 -11.74
C ILE A 8 -23.37 -8.29 -12.78
N GLU A 9 -24.39 -7.46 -12.59
CA GLU A 9 -25.51 -7.33 -13.53
C GLU A 9 -25.08 -6.83 -14.91
N GLU A 10 -24.01 -6.03 -14.99
CA GLU A 10 -23.55 -5.41 -16.24
C GLU A 10 -22.65 -6.34 -17.08
N ILE A 11 -22.11 -7.40 -16.48
CA ILE A 11 -21.12 -8.30 -17.09
C ILE A 11 -21.54 -9.77 -17.06
N LYS A 12 -22.82 -10.08 -16.78
CA LYS A 12 -23.32 -11.45 -16.68
C LYS A 12 -23.07 -12.31 -17.92
N THR A 13 -23.02 -11.68 -19.09
CA THR A 13 -22.77 -12.35 -20.38
C THR A 13 -21.29 -12.61 -20.65
N GLU A 14 -20.40 -12.06 -19.84
CA GLU A 14 -18.96 -12.26 -19.96
C GLU A 14 -18.54 -13.62 -19.39
N LEU A 15 -17.31 -14.03 -19.73
CA LEU A 15 -16.76 -15.33 -19.36
C LEU A 15 -16.47 -15.44 -17.85
N ALA A 16 -16.73 -16.61 -17.28
CA ALA A 16 -16.50 -16.89 -15.88
C ALA A 16 -15.10 -17.46 -15.63
N ILE A 17 -14.27 -16.70 -14.92
CA ILE A 17 -12.93 -17.11 -14.46
C ILE A 17 -12.86 -16.88 -12.95
N VAL A 18 -12.24 -17.79 -12.19
CA VAL A 18 -12.06 -17.59 -10.75
C VAL A 18 -10.95 -16.58 -10.44
N CYS A 19 -11.21 -15.66 -9.52
CA CYS A 19 -10.20 -14.71 -9.06
C CYS A 19 -9.16 -15.35 -8.12
N CYS A 20 -9.60 -16.31 -7.29
CA CYS A 20 -8.78 -16.98 -6.29
C CYS A 20 -9.05 -18.49 -6.30
N ARG A 21 -8.17 -19.26 -5.64
CA ARG A 21 -8.40 -20.69 -5.43
C ARG A 21 -9.78 -20.89 -4.78
N THR A 22 -10.58 -21.76 -5.39
CA THR A 22 -11.96 -22.01 -5.00
C THR A 22 -12.12 -23.49 -4.64
N GLU A 23 -12.53 -23.77 -3.41
CA GLU A 23 -12.61 -25.14 -2.89
C GLU A 23 -13.83 -25.91 -3.40
N ALA A 24 -13.68 -27.23 -3.56
CA ALA A 24 -14.78 -28.13 -3.86
C ALA A 24 -15.95 -27.93 -2.88
N GLY A 25 -17.15 -27.79 -3.41
CA GLY A 25 -18.37 -27.55 -2.63
C GLY A 25 -18.75 -26.07 -2.48
N THR A 26 -17.89 -25.14 -2.91
CA THR A 26 -18.20 -23.70 -2.92
C THR A 26 -19.34 -23.38 -3.89
N VAL A 27 -20.26 -22.52 -3.45
CA VAL A 27 -21.31 -21.93 -4.29
C VAL A 27 -20.77 -20.64 -4.88
N ILE A 28 -20.72 -20.54 -6.20
CA ILE A 28 -20.10 -19.41 -6.88
C ILE A 28 -20.93 -18.14 -6.67
N SER A 29 -20.25 -17.11 -6.19
CA SER A 29 -20.77 -15.76 -5.99
C SER A 29 -19.87 -14.76 -6.71
N ALA A 30 -20.29 -13.49 -6.69
CA ALA A 30 -19.49 -12.39 -7.25
C ALA A 30 -18.06 -12.33 -6.69
N ALA A 31 -17.92 -12.64 -5.40
CA ALA A 31 -16.65 -12.63 -4.69
C ALA A 31 -15.65 -13.69 -5.21
N ASN A 32 -16.10 -14.66 -6.01
CA ASN A 32 -15.28 -15.74 -6.53
C ASN A 32 -14.83 -15.51 -7.98
N LEU A 33 -15.38 -14.51 -8.66
CA LEU A 33 -15.21 -14.27 -10.08
C LEU A 33 -14.24 -13.12 -10.33
N GLU A 34 -13.38 -13.29 -11.32
CA GLU A 34 -12.43 -12.29 -11.78
C GLU A 34 -13.10 -11.25 -12.69
N ASP A 35 -12.53 -10.05 -12.75
CA ASP A 35 -13.04 -8.95 -13.57
C ASP A 35 -12.76 -9.19 -15.07
N PRO A 36 -13.79 -9.25 -15.95
CA PRO A 36 -13.59 -9.41 -17.38
C PRO A 36 -12.72 -8.34 -18.04
N ALA A 37 -12.66 -7.14 -17.47
CA ALA A 37 -11.85 -6.04 -18.00
C ALA A 37 -10.34 -6.36 -18.04
N ILE A 38 -9.86 -7.30 -17.21
CA ILE A 38 -8.44 -7.67 -17.16
C ILE A 38 -8.09 -8.92 -18.00
N PHE A 39 -9.08 -9.57 -18.63
CA PHE A 39 -8.84 -10.84 -19.33
C PHE A 39 -7.90 -10.72 -20.52
N ASP A 40 -7.94 -9.61 -21.26
CA ASP A 40 -7.06 -9.42 -22.41
C ASP A 40 -5.60 -9.21 -21.97
N GLU A 41 -5.37 -8.49 -20.87
CA GLU A 41 -4.03 -8.33 -20.28
C GLU A 41 -3.48 -9.66 -19.72
N LEU A 42 -4.35 -10.47 -19.11
CA LEU A 42 -3.99 -11.80 -18.60
C LEU A 42 -3.68 -12.81 -19.72
N LYS A 43 -4.32 -12.69 -20.90
CA LYS A 43 -3.98 -13.48 -22.08
C LYS A 43 -2.64 -13.04 -22.67
N ASP A 44 -2.41 -11.73 -22.78
CA ASP A 44 -1.18 -11.16 -23.37
C ASP A 44 0.07 -11.46 -22.53
N SER A 45 -0.09 -11.55 -21.20
CA SER A 45 0.94 -11.99 -20.24
C SER A 45 1.14 -13.51 -20.19
N GLY A 46 0.31 -14.30 -20.88
CA GLY A 46 0.39 -15.77 -20.90
C GLY A 46 -0.13 -16.46 -19.65
N LEU A 47 -0.66 -15.71 -18.67
CA LEU A 47 -1.18 -16.22 -17.40
C LEU A 47 -2.58 -16.84 -17.52
N LEU A 48 -3.32 -16.52 -18.58
CA LEU A 48 -4.70 -17.00 -18.80
C LEU A 48 -4.88 -17.62 -20.18
N LYS A 49 -5.37 -18.87 -20.20
CA LYS A 49 -5.76 -19.59 -21.43
C LYS A 49 -7.22 -19.97 -21.36
N ILE A 50 -8.05 -19.30 -22.15
CA ILE A 50 -9.50 -19.51 -22.15
C ILE A 50 -9.88 -20.59 -23.18
N PRO A 51 -10.47 -21.73 -22.75
CA PRO A 51 -10.94 -22.77 -23.66
C PRO A 51 -12.28 -22.38 -24.32
N ALA A 52 -12.61 -23.01 -25.44
CA ALA A 52 -13.79 -22.67 -26.25
C ALA A 52 -15.14 -22.99 -25.56
N ASP A 53 -15.12 -23.83 -24.54
CA ASP A 53 -16.26 -24.27 -23.74
C ASP A 53 -16.35 -23.56 -22.37
N CYS A 54 -15.63 -22.45 -22.20
CA CYS A 54 -15.74 -21.62 -21.01
C CYS A 54 -17.18 -21.08 -20.85
N LEU A 55 -17.73 -21.23 -19.65
CA LEU A 55 -19.05 -20.76 -19.25
C LEU A 55 -19.04 -19.24 -19.02
N THR A 56 -20.23 -18.65 -19.08
CA THR A 56 -20.48 -17.24 -18.72
C THR A 56 -20.75 -17.08 -17.23
N ILE A 57 -20.60 -15.85 -16.73
CA ILE A 57 -20.88 -15.47 -15.34
C ILE A 57 -22.34 -15.81 -14.97
N GLU A 58 -23.29 -15.59 -15.86
CA GLU A 58 -24.70 -15.95 -15.66
C GLU A 58 -24.92 -17.46 -15.45
N GLU A 59 -24.18 -18.28 -16.19
CA GLU A 59 -24.32 -19.74 -16.17
C GLU A 59 -23.80 -20.35 -14.86
N VAL A 60 -22.80 -19.71 -14.24
CA VAL A 60 -22.13 -20.23 -13.04
C VAL A 60 -22.59 -19.60 -11.73
N LEU A 61 -23.22 -18.41 -11.76
CA LEU A 61 -23.67 -17.74 -10.54
C LEU A 61 -24.70 -18.59 -9.77
N GLY A 62 -24.38 -18.91 -8.52
CA GLY A 62 -25.18 -19.81 -7.68
C GLY A 62 -24.99 -21.30 -7.98
N ALA A 63 -24.17 -21.67 -8.97
CA ALA A 63 -23.78 -23.05 -9.22
C ALA A 63 -22.73 -23.51 -8.21
N LYS A 64 -22.77 -24.81 -7.87
CA LYS A 64 -21.87 -25.42 -6.89
C LYS A 64 -20.78 -26.22 -7.59
N ILE A 65 -19.53 -25.94 -7.24
CA ILE A 65 -18.36 -26.58 -7.85
C ILE A 65 -18.08 -27.95 -7.22
N ILE A 66 -17.71 -28.96 -8.02
CA ILE A 66 -17.48 -30.36 -7.55
C ILE A 66 -16.01 -30.70 -7.31
N LYS A 67 -15.09 -29.86 -7.80
CA LYS A 67 -13.63 -30.03 -7.64
C LYS A 67 -13.00 -28.69 -7.26
N THR A 68 -11.92 -28.75 -6.49
CA THR A 68 -11.14 -27.57 -6.15
C THR A 68 -10.41 -27.09 -7.41
N ILE A 69 -10.45 -25.79 -7.67
CA ILE A 69 -9.78 -25.15 -8.80
C ILE A 69 -8.88 -24.00 -8.31
N ASP A 70 -7.75 -23.82 -8.97
CA ASP A 70 -6.78 -22.76 -8.64
C ASP A 70 -7.22 -21.42 -9.25
N SER A 71 -6.63 -20.32 -8.78
CA SER A 71 -6.89 -18.97 -9.30
C SER A 71 -6.65 -18.89 -10.81
N LEU A 72 -7.36 -17.97 -11.49
CA LEU A 72 -7.28 -17.76 -12.94
C LEU A 72 -7.69 -18.97 -13.78
N THR A 73 -8.43 -19.92 -13.21
CA THR A 73 -8.99 -21.06 -13.94
C THR A 73 -10.30 -20.67 -14.62
N PRO A 74 -10.42 -20.80 -15.96
CA PRO A 74 -11.69 -20.65 -16.66
C PRO A 74 -12.67 -21.76 -16.27
N MET A 75 -13.92 -21.39 -16.03
CA MET A 75 -14.95 -22.32 -15.56
C MET A 75 -15.59 -23.08 -16.73
N THR A 76 -15.53 -24.41 -16.70
CA THR A 76 -16.12 -25.29 -17.72
C THR A 76 -17.24 -26.17 -17.14
N PRO A 77 -18.15 -26.72 -17.97
CA PRO A 77 -19.32 -27.48 -17.49
C PRO A 77 -19.00 -28.67 -16.59
N ASP A 78 -17.87 -29.34 -16.80
CA ASP A 78 -17.43 -30.51 -16.01
C ASP A 78 -17.02 -30.15 -14.57
N MET A 79 -16.98 -28.87 -14.23
CA MET A 79 -16.61 -28.39 -12.89
C MET A 79 -17.80 -28.25 -11.94
N PHE A 80 -19.05 -28.41 -12.40
CA PHE A 80 -20.26 -28.07 -11.63
C PHE A 80 -21.23 -29.25 -11.45
N GLU A 81 -21.97 -29.25 -10.33
CA GLU A 81 -23.09 -30.20 -10.09
C GLU A 81 -24.26 -29.91 -11.05
N SER A 82 -24.54 -28.62 -11.27
CA SER A 82 -25.56 -28.12 -12.19
C SER A 82 -25.29 -26.64 -12.49
N ILE A 83 -25.48 -26.22 -13.75
CA ILE A 83 -25.33 -24.84 -14.21
C ILE A 83 -26.69 -24.22 -14.58
N ASN A 84 -26.78 -22.90 -14.56
CA ASN A 84 -28.00 -22.19 -14.97
C ASN A 84 -28.20 -22.32 -16.49
N LYS A 85 -29.42 -22.61 -16.94
CA LYS A 85 -29.75 -22.66 -18.38
C LYS A 85 -30.12 -21.27 -18.88
N VAL A 86 -29.23 -20.64 -19.64
CA VAL A 86 -29.50 -19.35 -20.29
C VAL A 86 -30.12 -19.58 -21.68
N ASN A 87 -31.33 -19.06 -21.89
CA ASN A 87 -31.94 -19.00 -23.22
C ASN A 87 -31.38 -17.77 -23.94
N LYS A 88 -30.67 -17.96 -25.06
CA LYS A 88 -30.25 -16.85 -25.95
C LYS A 88 -31.47 -16.02 -26.36
N LYS A 89 -31.68 -14.88 -25.70
CA LYS A 89 -32.58 -13.81 -26.13
C LYS A 89 -31.72 -12.65 -26.62
N SER A 90 -31.90 -12.28 -27.88
CA SER A 90 -31.47 -10.99 -28.42
C SER A 90 -32.10 -9.86 -27.61
N GLU A 91 -31.29 -8.91 -27.14
CA GLU A 91 -31.74 -7.71 -26.44
C GLU A 91 -32.80 -6.96 -27.25
N ALA A 92 -33.94 -6.67 -26.63
CA ALA A 92 -34.98 -5.83 -27.19
C ALA A 92 -34.72 -4.38 -26.75
N VAL A 93 -34.22 -3.54 -27.66
CA VAL A 93 -34.11 -2.09 -27.44
C VAL A 93 -35.46 -1.42 -27.73
N ASP A 94 -35.88 -0.49 -26.88
CA ASP A 94 -37.09 0.32 -27.12
C ASP A 94 -36.89 1.23 -28.35
N GLU A 95 -37.48 0.83 -29.47
CA GLU A 95 -37.42 1.52 -30.75
C GLU A 95 -37.89 3.00 -30.69
N ASN A 96 -38.68 3.38 -29.68
CA ASN A 96 -39.21 4.73 -29.53
C ASN A 96 -38.37 5.63 -28.62
N ALA A 97 -37.34 5.10 -27.97
CA ALA A 97 -36.47 5.90 -27.13
C ALA A 97 -35.58 6.84 -27.95
N LYS A 98 -35.11 7.94 -27.33
CA LYS A 98 -34.19 8.89 -27.96
C LYS A 98 -32.84 8.23 -28.27
N ALA A 99 -32.25 8.59 -29.39
CA ALA A 99 -30.98 8.02 -29.83
C ALA A 99 -29.80 8.91 -29.39
N VAL A 100 -28.93 8.35 -28.55
CA VAL A 100 -27.67 8.96 -28.13
C VAL A 100 -26.55 8.00 -28.50
N LEU A 101 -25.46 8.50 -29.06
CA LEU A 101 -24.35 7.67 -29.52
C LEU A 101 -23.50 7.20 -28.32
N LYS A 102 -23.24 5.89 -28.20
CA LYS A 102 -22.43 5.29 -27.12
C LYS A 102 -20.92 5.50 -27.32
N LEU A 103 -20.45 5.45 -28.57
CA LEU A 103 -19.03 5.54 -28.94
C LEU A 103 -18.81 6.48 -30.14
N ASN A 104 -17.61 7.00 -30.33
CA ASN A 104 -17.29 7.87 -31.47
C ASN A 104 -17.55 7.15 -32.83
N LYS A 105 -18.21 7.82 -33.78
CA LYS A 105 -18.37 7.32 -35.17
C LYS A 105 -17.93 8.35 -36.20
N LYS A 106 -17.45 7.87 -37.35
CA LYS A 106 -16.93 8.71 -38.44
C LYS A 106 -17.99 8.96 -39.51
N VAL A 107 -17.77 10.00 -40.31
CA VAL A 107 -18.56 10.27 -41.51
C VAL A 107 -18.65 9.04 -42.41
N GLY A 108 -19.87 8.71 -42.87
CA GLY A 108 -20.16 7.57 -43.72
C GLY A 108 -20.53 6.27 -43.00
N ASP A 109 -20.31 6.18 -41.69
CA ASP A 109 -20.64 5.00 -40.89
C ASP A 109 -22.16 4.83 -40.73
N LEU A 110 -22.61 3.57 -40.71
CA LEU A 110 -23.99 3.20 -40.40
C LEU A 110 -24.19 3.16 -38.88
N ILE A 111 -25.33 3.67 -38.42
CA ILE A 111 -25.74 3.58 -37.01
C ILE A 111 -26.49 2.27 -36.80
N GLU A 112 -25.98 1.41 -35.93
CA GLU A 112 -26.58 0.16 -35.49
C GLU A 112 -27.09 0.30 -34.04
N VAL A 113 -27.92 -0.64 -33.60
CA VAL A 113 -28.51 -0.60 -32.25
C VAL A 113 -27.44 -0.65 -31.15
N ILE A 114 -26.36 -1.40 -31.38
CA ILE A 114 -25.22 -1.51 -30.44
C ILE A 114 -24.44 -0.21 -30.28
N ASP A 115 -24.59 0.73 -31.22
CA ASP A 115 -23.93 2.03 -31.18
C ASP A 115 -24.69 3.07 -30.33
N LEU A 116 -25.87 2.70 -29.82
CA LEU A 116 -26.75 3.61 -29.11
C LEU A 116 -26.73 3.32 -27.61
N GLU A 117 -26.73 4.40 -26.83
CA GLU A 117 -26.73 4.36 -25.39
C GLU A 117 -28.08 3.89 -24.83
N ASN A 118 -28.06 3.19 -23.70
CA ASN A 118 -29.30 2.68 -23.10
C ASN A 118 -30.12 3.83 -22.48
N PRO A 119 -31.40 4.01 -22.86
CA PRO A 119 -32.25 5.07 -22.33
C PRO A 119 -32.37 5.13 -20.80
N MET A 120 -32.12 4.01 -20.10
CA MET A 120 -32.11 3.97 -18.63
C MET A 120 -31.04 4.86 -17.98
N HIS A 121 -30.01 5.26 -18.72
CA HIS A 121 -28.93 6.12 -18.21
C HIS A 121 -29.17 7.61 -18.48
N PHE A 122 -30.20 7.98 -19.23
CA PHE A 122 -30.38 9.34 -19.73
C PHE A 122 -30.67 10.35 -18.62
N ASP A 123 -31.45 9.99 -17.59
CA ASP A 123 -31.74 10.89 -16.48
C ASP A 123 -30.46 11.25 -15.71
N LYS A 124 -29.62 10.25 -15.40
CA LYS A 124 -28.32 10.48 -14.74
C LYS A 124 -27.35 11.30 -15.60
N MET A 125 -27.33 11.05 -16.90
CA MET A 125 -26.48 11.78 -17.85
C MET A 125 -26.96 13.22 -18.06
N ALA A 126 -28.27 13.46 -18.05
CA ALA A 126 -28.86 14.79 -18.11
C ALA A 126 -28.59 15.58 -16.82
N ASP A 127 -28.73 14.94 -15.64
CA ASP A 127 -28.41 15.54 -14.34
C ASP A 127 -26.94 15.94 -14.21
N SER A 128 -26.05 15.23 -14.93
CA SER A 128 -24.61 15.50 -14.99
C SER A 128 -24.20 16.44 -16.14
N ASN A 129 -25.17 17.02 -16.87
CA ASN A 129 -24.95 17.86 -18.07
C ASN A 129 -24.13 17.19 -19.19
N LEU A 130 -24.11 15.85 -19.26
CA LEU A 130 -23.38 15.10 -20.29
C LEU A 130 -24.16 15.03 -21.61
N ILE A 131 -25.50 15.07 -21.54
CA ILE A 131 -26.39 15.04 -22.72
C ILE A 131 -27.51 16.06 -22.57
N VAL A 132 -28.02 16.56 -23.69
CA VAL A 132 -29.22 17.43 -23.73
C VAL A 132 -30.25 16.81 -24.66
N LEU A 133 -31.32 16.26 -24.09
CA LEU A 133 -32.41 15.65 -24.84
C LEU A 133 -33.52 16.68 -25.10
N ASN A 134 -33.58 17.16 -26.33
CA ASN A 134 -34.64 18.07 -26.79
C ASN A 134 -35.57 17.37 -27.81
N ASN A 135 -36.56 18.10 -28.31
CA ASN A 135 -37.52 17.57 -29.29
C ASN A 135 -36.89 17.25 -30.66
N GLU A 136 -35.66 17.69 -30.92
CA GLU A 136 -34.96 17.51 -32.20
C GLU A 136 -34.18 16.19 -32.25
N VAL A 137 -33.93 15.57 -31.08
CA VAL A 137 -33.28 14.26 -30.97
C VAL A 137 -34.20 13.19 -31.55
N LEU A 138 -33.68 12.41 -32.50
CA LEU A 138 -34.41 11.35 -33.18
C LEU A 138 -34.54 10.10 -32.31
N THR A 139 -35.48 9.22 -32.64
CA THR A 139 -35.61 7.93 -31.93
C THR A 139 -34.68 6.85 -32.51
N VAL A 140 -34.43 5.79 -31.74
CA VAL A 140 -33.68 4.60 -32.19
C VAL A 140 -34.16 4.12 -33.56
N LYS A 141 -35.49 4.03 -33.75
CA LYS A 141 -36.09 3.63 -35.03
C LYS A 141 -35.79 4.55 -36.20
N GLU A 142 -35.58 5.84 -35.94
CA GLU A 142 -35.36 6.84 -36.99
C GLU A 142 -33.90 6.91 -37.43
N VAL A 143 -32.96 6.50 -36.55
CA VAL A 143 -31.51 6.60 -36.79
C VAL A 143 -30.88 5.28 -37.24
N VAL A 144 -31.39 4.14 -36.79
CA VAL A 144 -30.79 2.84 -37.10
C VAL A 144 -30.83 2.57 -38.60
N GLY A 145 -29.68 2.22 -39.18
CA GLY A 145 -29.48 2.01 -40.61
C GLY A 145 -29.25 3.28 -41.43
N LYS A 146 -29.12 4.44 -40.79
CA LYS A 146 -28.75 5.72 -41.45
C LYS A 146 -27.25 5.96 -41.39
N LYS A 147 -26.73 6.67 -42.38
CA LYS A 147 -25.32 7.07 -42.46
C LYS A 147 -25.10 8.45 -41.88
N LEU A 148 -23.98 8.64 -41.17
CA LEU A 148 -23.56 9.94 -40.67
C LEU A 148 -22.96 10.82 -41.79
N VAL A 149 -23.27 12.11 -41.82
CA VAL A 149 -22.69 13.10 -42.76
C VAL A 149 -21.51 13.90 -42.19
N LYS A 150 -21.20 13.71 -40.91
CA LYS A 150 -20.06 14.31 -40.20
C LYS A 150 -19.57 13.34 -39.12
N ASP A 151 -18.35 13.54 -38.63
CA ASP A 151 -17.84 12.82 -37.46
C ASP A 151 -18.65 13.21 -36.21
N VAL A 152 -19.02 12.22 -35.40
CA VAL A 152 -19.82 12.41 -34.19
C VAL A 152 -19.15 11.71 -33.02
N VAL A 153 -18.94 12.46 -31.94
CA VAL A 153 -18.34 11.94 -30.71
C VAL A 153 -19.37 11.22 -29.83
N ALA A 154 -18.91 10.34 -28.95
CA ALA A 154 -19.73 9.66 -27.96
C ALA A 154 -20.56 10.64 -27.11
N LEU A 155 -21.66 10.16 -26.55
CA LEU A 155 -22.64 10.91 -25.77
C LEU A 155 -23.32 12.05 -26.55
N THR A 156 -23.28 12.02 -27.89
CA THR A 156 -23.99 13.02 -28.71
C THR A 156 -25.41 12.52 -29.04
N PRO A 157 -26.47 13.29 -28.68
CA PRO A 157 -27.83 13.02 -29.16
C PRO A 157 -27.93 13.20 -30.68
N ILE A 158 -28.49 12.22 -31.37
CA ILE A 158 -28.53 12.21 -32.84
C ILE A 158 -29.73 13.04 -33.32
N VAL A 159 -29.45 14.03 -34.16
CA VAL A 159 -30.46 14.90 -34.79
C VAL A 159 -30.42 14.77 -36.31
N GLY A 160 -31.50 15.17 -36.99
CA GLY A 160 -31.68 14.92 -38.43
C GLY A 160 -30.59 15.48 -39.35
N GLU A 161 -29.97 16.60 -38.99
CA GLU A 161 -28.85 17.20 -39.75
C GLU A 161 -27.57 16.34 -39.76
N MET A 162 -27.49 15.34 -38.87
CA MET A 162 -26.34 14.43 -38.79
C MET A 162 -26.47 13.25 -39.75
N LEU A 163 -27.63 13.08 -40.42
CA LEU A 163 -27.95 11.86 -41.19
C LEU A 163 -28.11 12.14 -42.69
N GLU A 164 -27.55 11.25 -43.50
CA GLU A 164 -27.62 11.33 -44.95
C GLU A 164 -29.06 11.08 -45.44
N GLY A 165 -29.62 12.06 -46.17
CA GLY A 165 -30.95 11.95 -46.78
C GLY A 165 -32.12 12.04 -45.80
N PHE A 166 -31.93 12.58 -44.58
CA PHE A 166 -33.03 12.79 -43.64
C PHE A 166 -33.94 13.95 -44.06
N VAL A 167 -35.23 13.66 -44.27
CA VAL A 167 -36.26 14.66 -44.58
C VAL A 167 -37.18 14.78 -43.37
N ALA A 168 -37.18 15.94 -42.72
CA ALA A 168 -38.04 16.20 -41.55
C ALA A 168 -39.53 16.02 -41.90
N LYS A 169 -40.24 15.18 -41.14
CA LYS A 169 -41.70 15.12 -41.21
C LYS A 169 -42.27 16.40 -40.58
N LYS A 170 -42.90 17.26 -41.39
CA LYS A 170 -43.71 18.39 -40.89
C LYS A 170 -44.83 17.85 -39.99
N ALA A 171 -44.72 18.10 -38.69
CA ALA A 171 -45.85 17.96 -37.79
C ALA A 171 -46.87 19.09 -38.05
N VAL A 172 -48.14 18.69 -38.05
CA VAL A 172 -49.31 19.48 -38.38
C VAL A 172 -49.49 20.61 -37.36
N ALA A 173 -49.63 21.84 -37.87
CA ALA A 173 -50.03 22.99 -37.09
C ALA A 173 -51.49 22.83 -36.62
N ASN A 174 -51.73 22.86 -35.32
CA ASN A 174 -53.02 23.24 -34.76
C ASN A 174 -52.87 24.61 -34.10
N ASN A 175 -53.33 25.63 -34.82
CA ASN A 175 -53.63 26.94 -34.27
C ASN A 175 -54.79 26.81 -33.29
N ASN A 176 -54.63 27.36 -32.08
CA ASN A 176 -55.69 28.17 -31.49
C ASN A 176 -55.12 29.27 -30.62
N ALA A 177 -55.70 30.44 -30.79
CA ALA A 177 -55.23 31.73 -30.37
C ALA A 177 -55.85 32.17 -29.02
N ILE A 178 -55.07 32.97 -28.29
CA ILE A 178 -55.45 34.08 -27.40
C ILE A 178 -56.34 33.77 -26.17
N SER A 179 -55.77 33.98 -24.98
CA SER A 179 -56.34 34.96 -24.02
C SER A 179 -55.32 35.41 -22.97
N ASN A 180 -55.19 36.73 -22.84
CA ASN A 180 -54.59 37.43 -21.70
C ASN A 180 -55.54 37.31 -20.50
N SER A 181 -55.02 37.05 -19.29
CA SER A 181 -55.40 37.82 -18.08
C SER A 181 -54.70 37.35 -16.79
N VAL A 182 -53.98 38.30 -16.18
CA VAL A 182 -54.08 38.72 -14.76
C VAL A 182 -53.65 37.75 -13.64
N VAL A 183 -52.54 38.16 -13.01
CA VAL A 183 -52.22 38.17 -11.56
C VAL A 183 -53.33 37.67 -10.62
N LYS A 184 -53.03 36.66 -9.78
CA LYS A 184 -53.44 36.69 -8.36
C LYS A 184 -52.62 35.75 -7.47
N LYS A 185 -52.22 36.35 -6.36
CA LYS A 185 -51.54 35.84 -5.16
C LYS A 185 -52.56 35.09 -4.28
N ALA A 186 -52.19 33.94 -3.73
CA ALA A 186 -52.74 33.36 -2.49
C ALA A 186 -51.72 32.31 -1.99
N SER A 187 -50.87 32.55 -0.99
CA SER A 187 -51.07 32.44 0.46
C SER A 187 -51.79 31.17 0.93
N SER A 188 -51.00 30.17 1.36
CA SER A 188 -51.35 29.24 2.44
C SER A 188 -50.09 28.90 3.26
N ASN A 189 -50.11 29.34 4.53
CA ASN A 189 -49.16 28.90 5.55
C ASN A 189 -49.45 27.45 5.92
N ASN A 190 -48.48 26.56 5.78
CA ASN A 190 -48.42 25.32 6.53
C ASN A 190 -47.02 25.22 7.14
N ALA A 191 -46.92 25.52 8.44
CA ALA A 191 -45.73 25.24 9.23
C ALA A 191 -45.63 23.72 9.42
N GLY A 192 -44.89 23.06 8.54
CA GLY A 192 -44.60 21.63 8.63
C GLY A 192 -43.63 21.35 9.77
N VAL A 193 -43.98 20.41 10.64
CA VAL A 193 -43.08 19.80 11.63
C VAL A 193 -42.60 18.48 11.05
N MET A 194 -41.29 18.31 10.91
CA MET A 194 -40.68 17.02 10.58
C MET A 194 -40.65 16.17 11.85
N ARG A 195 -41.25 14.97 11.80
CA ARG A 195 -41.21 13.99 12.89
C ARG A 195 -40.39 12.79 12.45
N ILE A 196 -39.34 12.48 13.19
CA ILE A 196 -38.51 11.30 12.97
C ILE A 196 -38.74 10.36 14.15
N LYS A 197 -39.25 9.16 13.85
CA LYS A 197 -39.47 8.08 14.82
C LYS A 197 -38.57 6.90 14.44
N ILE A 198 -37.66 6.53 15.34
CA ILE A 198 -36.74 5.40 15.16
C ILE A 198 -37.14 4.33 16.20
N ASP A 199 -37.65 3.19 15.72
CA ASP A 199 -38.30 2.17 16.55
C ASP A 199 -37.42 0.93 16.89
N GLU A 200 -36.08 1.01 16.77
CA GLU A 200 -35.18 0.00 17.34
C GLU A 200 -34.27 0.62 18.42
N GLY A 201 -34.57 0.30 19.69
CA GLY A 201 -33.91 0.84 20.89
C GLY A 201 -34.87 1.57 21.83
N LYS A 202 -34.35 2.33 22.82
CA LYS A 202 -35.12 3.03 23.88
C LYS A 202 -36.05 4.16 23.39
N GLY A 203 -36.42 4.19 22.11
CA GLY A 203 -37.43 5.08 21.53
C GLY A 203 -37.04 6.54 21.58
N ILE A 204 -36.60 7.10 20.45
CA ILE A 204 -36.32 8.54 20.32
C ILE A 204 -37.35 9.15 19.36
N ASP A 205 -38.05 10.18 19.83
CA ASP A 205 -39.00 10.99 19.06
C ASP A 205 -38.45 12.41 18.93
N ILE A 206 -38.03 12.79 17.73
CA ILE A 206 -37.48 14.13 17.43
C ILE A 206 -38.49 14.87 16.56
N GLN A 207 -38.92 16.04 17.03
CA GLN A 207 -39.80 16.97 16.30
C GLN A 207 -39.05 18.27 15.99
N ILE A 208 -38.85 18.57 14.71
CA ILE A 208 -38.17 19.78 14.25
C ILE A 208 -39.15 20.65 13.44
N PRO A 209 -39.43 21.89 13.86
CA PRO A 209 -40.17 22.86 13.06
C PRO A 209 -39.29 23.35 11.89
N LEU A 210 -39.73 23.19 10.64
CA LEU A 210 -38.95 23.53 9.44
C LEU A 210 -38.83 25.05 9.16
N GLY A 211 -39.10 25.91 10.15
CA GLY A 211 -39.12 27.37 9.99
C GLY A 211 -37.78 28.08 10.14
N ILE A 212 -36.68 27.37 10.45
CA ILE A 212 -35.41 28.00 10.89
C ILE A 212 -34.25 27.86 9.87
N ILE A 213 -34.42 27.12 8.77
CA ILE A 213 -33.30 26.85 7.83
C ILE A 213 -33.21 27.88 6.68
N ALA A 214 -34.15 28.83 6.57
CA ALA A 214 -34.17 29.81 5.49
C ALA A 214 -34.01 31.26 5.99
N GLN A 215 -32.85 31.57 6.58
CA GLN A 215 -32.14 32.87 6.50
C GLN A 215 -31.00 32.89 7.53
N GLY A 216 -29.80 33.24 7.08
CA GLY A 216 -28.58 33.16 7.88
C GLY A 216 -28.50 34.14 9.05
N GLY A 217 -27.62 33.79 9.98
CA GLY A 217 -27.12 34.62 11.09
C GLY A 217 -28.00 34.59 12.34
N PHE A 218 -27.40 34.33 13.50
CA PHE A 218 -27.28 35.31 14.59
C PHE A 218 -26.49 34.73 15.78
N GLU A 219 -25.58 35.56 16.28
CA GLU A 219 -24.94 35.45 17.60
C GLU A 219 -25.91 35.88 18.72
N THR A 220 -25.66 35.27 19.89
CA THR A 220 -25.81 35.69 21.30
C THR A 220 -26.97 36.58 21.77
N GLU A 221 -27.63 36.15 22.86
CA GLU A 221 -27.82 37.01 24.05
C GLU A 221 -28.15 36.21 25.34
N ASP A 222 -27.79 36.84 26.46
CA ASP A 222 -27.68 36.38 27.85
C ASP A 222 -28.98 36.00 28.58
N ALA A 223 -28.82 35.17 29.63
CA ALA A 223 -29.71 35.18 30.80
C ALA A 223 -28.92 34.90 32.10
N VAL A 224 -28.85 35.93 32.95
CA VAL A 224 -28.51 35.93 34.40
C VAL A 224 -29.67 35.26 35.16
N CYS A 225 -29.57 34.52 36.28
CA CYS A 225 -29.22 34.81 37.70
C CYS A 225 -29.16 33.41 38.40
N GLU A 226 -28.47 33.12 39.51
CA GLU A 226 -28.55 33.69 40.86
C GLU A 226 -27.43 33.07 41.74
N GLU A 227 -26.93 33.86 42.69
CA GLU A 227 -25.88 33.53 43.67
C GLU A 227 -26.34 32.55 44.76
N ASN A 228 -25.39 31.78 45.33
CA ASN A 228 -25.40 31.54 46.77
C ASN A 228 -23.98 31.43 47.35
N VAL A 229 -23.85 32.13 48.48
CA VAL A 229 -22.68 32.58 49.22
C VAL A 229 -22.12 31.47 50.12
N CYS A 230 -20.79 31.46 50.33
CA CYS A 230 -20.14 31.27 51.65
C CYS A 230 -18.65 31.67 51.60
N ALA A 231 -18.31 32.75 52.32
CA ALA A 231 -16.96 33.19 52.73
C ALA A 231 -16.38 32.21 53.79
N GLU A 232 -15.13 32.19 54.27
CA GLU A 232 -13.99 33.11 54.32
C GLU A 232 -12.80 32.30 54.91
N ALA A 233 -11.53 32.51 54.48
CA ALA A 233 -10.32 32.44 55.35
C ALA A 233 -8.99 32.68 54.59
N THR A 234 -8.48 33.91 54.77
CA THR A 234 -7.08 34.32 55.03
C THR A 234 -5.90 33.95 54.09
N ASN A 235 -5.47 34.98 53.34
CA ASN A 235 -4.11 35.50 53.04
C ASN A 235 -2.88 34.60 53.22
N ALA A 236 -2.05 34.51 52.16
CA ALA A 236 -0.74 35.18 52.08
C ALA A 236 0.01 34.87 50.77
N VAL A 237 0.46 35.95 50.08
CA VAL A 237 1.75 36.08 49.33
C VAL A 237 1.88 35.28 48.00
N VAL A 238 2.37 35.77 46.85
CA VAL A 238 2.83 37.06 46.28
C VAL A 238 3.03 36.79 44.76
N GLU A 239 2.78 37.80 43.89
CA GLU A 239 3.29 37.95 42.49
C GLU A 239 2.97 36.86 41.45
N ASN A 240 2.62 37.10 40.19
CA ASN A 240 2.76 38.27 39.30
C ASN A 240 1.86 37.98 38.09
N SER A 241 0.92 38.85 37.70
CA SER A 241 0.45 38.88 36.31
C SER A 241 -0.40 40.12 35.97
N VAL A 242 0.00 40.82 34.91
CA VAL A 242 -0.82 41.05 33.70
C VAL A 242 -1.76 42.27 33.62
N ASN A 243 -1.48 43.03 32.55
CA ASN A 243 -2.33 43.82 31.64
C ASN A 243 -2.97 45.15 32.05
N LYS A 244 -2.54 46.18 31.32
CA LYS A 244 -3.45 47.09 30.64
C LYS A 244 -3.32 46.91 29.14
N VAL A 245 -4.38 46.39 28.54
CA VAL A 245 -4.65 46.42 27.11
C VAL A 245 -5.17 47.82 26.76
N ASN A 246 -4.66 48.42 25.70
CA ASN A 246 -5.44 49.30 24.84
C ASN A 246 -5.04 49.03 23.39
N ALA A 247 -6.04 48.66 22.61
CA ALA A 247 -5.97 48.28 21.21
C ALA A 247 -5.58 49.44 20.30
N VAL A 248 -4.81 49.17 19.24
CA VAL A 248 -5.04 49.75 17.92
C VAL A 248 -4.66 48.72 16.84
N ASN A 249 -5.58 48.56 15.89
CA ASN A 249 -5.50 47.79 14.66
C ASN A 249 -4.27 48.13 13.81
N SER A 250 -3.54 47.09 13.41
CA SER A 250 -2.88 47.03 12.11
C SER A 250 -2.70 45.57 11.71
N VAL A 251 -3.21 45.24 10.53
CA VAL A 251 -2.97 43.98 9.83
C VAL A 251 -1.46 43.75 9.74
N ASN A 252 -0.94 42.89 10.61
CA ASN A 252 0.38 42.31 10.47
C ASN A 252 0.17 40.87 10.03
N THR A 253 0.57 40.59 8.79
CA THR A 253 1.03 39.26 8.38
C THR A 253 1.93 38.73 9.47
N THR A 254 1.44 37.77 10.27
CA THR A 254 2.20 37.11 11.31
C THR A 254 3.33 36.38 10.61
N ALA A 255 4.52 36.99 10.60
CA ALA A 255 5.74 36.28 10.32
C ALA A 255 5.78 35.12 11.32
N VAL A 256 5.65 33.90 10.80
CA VAL A 256 5.91 32.68 11.58
C VAL A 256 7.35 32.85 12.05
N SER A 257 7.55 33.16 13.33
CA SER A 257 8.89 33.16 13.90
C SER A 257 9.38 31.73 13.76
N GLU A 258 10.39 31.47 12.92
CA GLU A 258 11.02 30.17 12.82
C GLU A 258 11.46 29.75 14.23
N GLN A 259 10.69 28.83 14.83
CA GLN A 259 11.06 28.26 16.11
C GLN A 259 12.26 27.35 15.87
N ALA A 260 13.28 27.46 16.72
CA ALA A 260 14.48 26.65 16.57
C ALA A 260 14.13 25.14 16.60
N PRO A 261 14.87 24.30 15.85
CA PRO A 261 14.72 22.86 15.91
C PRO A 261 14.76 22.34 17.35
N LYS A 262 13.80 21.51 17.72
CA LYS A 262 13.69 20.92 19.05
C LYS A 262 14.13 19.47 19.00
N ALA A 263 15.24 19.14 19.64
CA ALA A 263 15.60 17.75 19.90
C ALA A 263 14.53 17.11 20.81
N VAL A 264 13.92 16.02 20.36
CA VAL A 264 12.84 15.34 21.10
C VAL A 264 13.31 14.03 21.72
N ARG A 265 14.28 13.36 21.10
CA ARG A 265 14.85 12.10 21.56
C ARG A 265 16.21 11.89 20.93
N SER A 266 17.05 11.13 21.62
CA SER A 266 18.32 10.64 21.08
C SER A 266 18.58 9.20 21.51
N LEU A 267 19.46 8.55 20.75
CA LEU A 267 19.94 7.19 20.98
C LEU A 267 21.42 7.15 20.61
N ILE A 268 22.21 6.44 21.42
CA ILE A 268 23.61 6.18 21.11
C ILE A 268 23.75 4.75 20.60
N LYS A 269 24.34 4.59 19.42
CA LYS A 269 24.81 3.31 18.90
C LYS A 269 26.30 3.19 19.16
N LYS A 270 26.73 2.14 19.88
CA LYS A 270 28.15 1.83 20.11
C LYS A 270 28.53 0.61 19.26
N HIS A 271 29.65 0.71 18.57
CA HIS A 271 30.05 -0.23 17.53
C HIS A 271 31.33 -0.97 17.90
N HIS A 272 31.36 -2.27 17.62
CA HIS A 272 32.55 -3.11 17.70
C HIS A 272 32.72 -3.93 16.43
N LYS A 273 33.91 -3.90 15.84
CA LYS A 273 34.18 -4.59 14.57
C LYS A 273 34.68 -6.01 14.79
N ILE A 274 33.98 -6.96 14.19
CA ILE A 274 34.39 -8.37 14.11
C ILE A 274 35.08 -8.62 12.78
N THR A 275 36.21 -9.34 12.83
CA THR A 275 37.00 -9.73 11.64
C THR A 275 37.12 -11.23 11.49
N GLU A 276 36.68 -12.00 12.50
CA GLU A 276 36.75 -13.46 12.50
C GLU A 276 35.64 -14.05 13.37
N VAL A 277 35.05 -15.16 12.92
CA VAL A 277 34.08 -15.93 13.71
C VAL A 277 34.54 -17.38 13.76
N LYS A 278 34.52 -18.00 14.94
CA LYS A 278 34.98 -19.38 15.17
C LYS A 278 34.04 -20.14 16.08
N PHE A 279 34.00 -21.45 15.91
CA PHE A 279 33.39 -22.33 16.91
C PHE A 279 34.32 -22.52 18.12
N SER A 280 33.73 -22.66 19.31
CA SER A 280 34.42 -22.85 20.59
C SER A 280 33.53 -23.59 21.60
N LYS A 281 34.06 -23.87 22.78
CA LYS A 281 33.31 -24.45 23.91
C LYS A 281 32.32 -23.47 24.56
N GLU A 282 32.56 -22.18 24.40
CA GLU A 282 31.74 -21.11 24.98
C GLU A 282 31.60 -19.96 23.97
N THR A 283 30.46 -19.28 24.00
CA THR A 283 30.25 -18.06 23.22
C THR A 283 30.92 -16.89 23.93
N LYS A 284 31.81 -16.17 23.25
CA LYS A 284 32.53 -15.02 23.81
C LYS A 284 33.12 -14.13 22.71
N ILE A 285 33.53 -12.91 23.08
CA ILE A 285 34.26 -12.01 22.19
C ILE A 285 35.65 -11.77 22.78
N GLU A 286 36.69 -12.05 22.01
CA GLU A 286 38.08 -11.74 22.38
C GLU A 286 38.72 -10.91 21.26
N GLY A 287 39.00 -9.63 21.54
CA GLY A 287 39.43 -8.69 20.51
C GLY A 287 38.39 -8.58 19.40
N SER A 288 38.80 -8.79 18.15
CA SER A 288 37.92 -8.78 16.97
C SER A 288 37.43 -10.18 16.55
N CYS A 289 37.59 -11.19 17.41
CA CYS A 289 37.13 -12.56 17.15
C CYS A 289 35.86 -12.87 17.97
N LEU A 290 34.79 -13.28 17.30
CA LEU A 290 33.58 -13.81 17.93
C LEU A 290 33.64 -15.33 17.95
N TYR A 291 33.65 -15.91 19.14
CA TYR A 291 33.53 -17.34 19.34
C TYR A 291 32.07 -17.71 19.60
N ILE A 292 31.57 -18.75 18.93
CA ILE A 292 30.23 -19.28 19.09
C ILE A 292 30.33 -20.70 19.64
N ARG A 293 29.52 -21.01 20.65
CA ARG A 293 29.47 -22.33 21.26
C ARG A 293 29.03 -23.42 20.27
N GLU A 294 29.79 -24.51 20.19
CA GLU A 294 29.58 -25.61 19.23
C GLU A 294 28.18 -26.25 19.31
N ASN A 295 27.62 -26.42 20.51
CA ASN A 295 26.32 -27.09 20.72
C ASN A 295 25.15 -26.10 20.91
N ILE A 296 25.28 -24.85 20.46
CA ILE A 296 24.23 -23.83 20.62
C ILE A 296 22.91 -24.21 19.92
N CYS A 297 22.99 -24.92 18.79
CA CYS A 297 21.83 -25.39 18.04
C CYS A 297 20.92 -26.33 18.86
N GLU A 298 21.50 -27.20 19.69
CA GLU A 298 20.74 -28.15 20.50
C GLU A 298 19.83 -27.43 21.50
N ASP A 299 20.29 -26.30 22.03
CA ASP A 299 19.49 -25.47 22.95
C ASP A 299 18.46 -24.62 22.21
N ALA A 300 18.81 -24.13 21.02
CA ALA A 300 17.90 -23.33 20.19
C ALA A 300 16.64 -24.09 19.77
N VAL A 301 16.76 -25.39 19.46
CA VAL A 301 15.60 -26.23 19.06
C VAL A 301 14.77 -26.67 20.27
N LYS A 302 15.32 -26.65 21.50
CA LYS A 302 14.57 -27.05 22.69
C LYS A 302 13.34 -26.17 22.87
N GLY A 303 12.16 -26.79 22.83
CA GLY A 303 10.88 -26.09 22.97
C GLY A 303 10.27 -25.59 21.66
N SER A 304 10.81 -25.98 20.51
CA SER A 304 10.14 -25.85 19.22
C SER A 304 9.60 -27.20 18.76
N GLU A 305 8.29 -27.29 18.52
CA GLU A 305 7.65 -28.51 18.00
C GLU A 305 7.73 -28.59 16.45
N LEU A 306 7.84 -27.43 15.82
CA LEU A 306 7.84 -27.26 14.37
C LEU A 306 9.24 -27.36 13.75
N VAL A 307 10.29 -27.00 14.47
CA VAL A 307 11.67 -27.09 13.96
C VAL A 307 12.18 -28.52 14.15
N LYS A 308 12.60 -29.16 13.06
CA LYS A 308 13.12 -30.54 13.04
C LYS A 308 14.64 -30.58 13.08
N ASP A 309 15.29 -29.61 12.44
CA ASP A 309 16.75 -29.49 12.44
C ASP A 309 17.17 -28.02 12.30
N ILE A 310 18.34 -27.69 12.84
CA ILE A 310 19.01 -26.42 12.59
C ILE A 310 20.52 -26.63 12.49
N LYS A 311 21.08 -26.13 11.39
CA LYS A 311 22.52 -26.10 11.16
C LYS A 311 23.03 -24.67 11.19
N LEU A 312 24.11 -24.45 11.94
CA LEU A 312 24.81 -23.17 11.98
C LEU A 312 26.07 -23.25 11.10
N GLU A 313 26.21 -22.32 10.16
CA GLU A 313 27.33 -22.24 9.24
C GLU A 313 28.00 -20.87 9.35
N ILE A 314 29.32 -20.84 9.32
CA ILE A 314 30.10 -19.60 9.23
C ILE A 314 30.53 -19.44 7.77
N ILE A 315 29.99 -18.43 7.09
CA ILE A 315 30.32 -18.10 5.70
C ILE A 315 31.26 -16.91 5.70
N THR A 316 32.47 -17.09 5.20
CA THR A 316 33.45 -16.01 5.03
C THR A 316 33.43 -15.48 3.59
N PRO A 317 34.12 -14.36 3.28
CA PRO A 317 34.20 -13.87 1.90
C PRO A 317 34.72 -14.88 0.87
N ASN A 318 35.52 -15.87 1.30
CA ASN A 318 36.00 -16.94 0.43
C ASN A 318 34.95 -18.00 0.12
N ASP A 319 33.80 -17.97 0.82
CA ASP A 319 32.74 -18.96 0.77
C ASP A 319 31.48 -18.45 0.04
N TYR A 320 31.50 -17.23 -0.52
CA TYR A 320 30.34 -16.66 -1.22
C TYR A 320 29.94 -17.43 -2.50
N ASN A 321 30.81 -18.31 -2.99
CA ASN A 321 30.50 -19.23 -4.09
C ASN A 321 29.75 -20.50 -3.64
N LYS A 322 29.41 -20.64 -2.36
CA LYS A 322 28.63 -21.78 -1.84
C LYS A 322 27.15 -21.60 -2.10
N TYR A 323 26.48 -22.75 -2.24
CA TYR A 323 25.04 -22.83 -2.28
C TYR A 323 24.42 -22.47 -0.93
N SER A 324 23.29 -21.77 -0.97
CA SER A 324 22.42 -21.49 0.15
C SER A 324 20.97 -21.78 -0.24
N GLU A 325 20.19 -22.24 0.74
CA GLU A 325 18.74 -22.18 0.64
C GLU A 325 18.26 -20.73 0.66
N THR A 326 16.96 -20.53 0.42
CA THR A 326 16.36 -19.21 0.34
C THR A 326 16.62 -18.39 1.60
N ILE A 327 16.91 -17.10 1.40
CA ILE A 327 17.20 -16.18 2.48
C ILE A 327 15.88 -15.55 2.91
N MET A 328 15.42 -15.92 4.11
CA MET A 328 14.22 -15.34 4.71
C MET A 328 14.52 -13.97 5.31
N ASP A 329 15.70 -13.83 5.93
CA ASP A 329 16.08 -12.58 6.60
C ASP A 329 17.59 -12.41 6.73
N VAL A 330 17.99 -11.14 6.82
CA VAL A 330 19.34 -10.68 7.12
C VAL A 330 19.23 -9.71 8.28
N GLN A 331 19.94 -10.01 9.37
CA GLN A 331 19.79 -9.32 10.65
C GLN A 331 21.12 -8.71 11.10
N PRO A 332 21.13 -7.46 11.60
CA PRO A 332 22.26 -6.97 12.38
C PRO A 332 22.37 -7.74 13.70
N ILE A 333 23.59 -7.84 14.24
CA ILE A 333 23.79 -8.32 15.61
C ILE A 333 23.88 -7.11 16.53
N ALA A 334 22.76 -6.80 17.17
CA ALA A 334 22.63 -5.65 18.04
C ALA A 334 21.88 -5.99 19.34
N THR A 335 22.20 -5.28 20.41
CA THR A 335 21.54 -5.46 21.72
C THR A 335 21.42 -4.15 22.49
N LYS A 336 20.36 -4.02 23.29
CA LYS A 336 20.23 -2.93 24.27
C LYS A 336 21.14 -3.15 25.46
N GLU A 337 21.77 -2.07 25.95
CA GLU A 337 22.36 -2.08 27.29
C GLU A 337 21.28 -2.34 28.37
N LYS A 338 21.69 -2.74 29.57
CA LYS A 338 20.76 -3.00 30.68
C LYS A 338 19.86 -1.78 30.91
N ASP A 339 18.58 -2.05 31.17
CA ASP A 339 17.52 -1.04 31.39
C ASP A 339 17.17 -0.14 30.18
N CYS A 340 17.85 -0.29 29.04
CA CYS A 340 17.49 0.40 27.80
C CYS A 340 16.38 -0.36 27.05
N LYS A 341 15.65 0.37 26.20
CA LYS A 341 14.60 -0.19 25.33
C LYS A 341 14.83 0.27 23.89
N VAL A 342 14.35 -0.50 22.92
CA VAL A 342 14.36 -0.10 21.50
C VAL A 342 13.82 1.34 21.39
N GLY A 343 14.56 2.20 20.69
CA GLY A 343 14.26 3.61 20.52
C GLY A 343 14.87 4.56 21.55
N SER A 344 15.58 4.06 22.56
CA SER A 344 16.12 4.89 23.65
C SER A 344 17.41 4.34 24.28
N GLY A 345 18.21 5.23 24.89
CA GLY A 345 19.41 4.84 25.64
C GLY A 345 20.57 4.43 24.72
N VAL A 346 21.12 3.24 24.95
CA VAL A 346 22.31 2.75 24.24
C VAL A 346 22.04 1.40 23.56
N THR A 347 22.48 1.27 22.32
CA THR A 347 22.50 0.02 21.55
C THR A 347 23.93 -0.35 21.19
N ARG A 348 24.34 -1.57 21.52
CA ARG A 348 25.64 -2.15 21.13
C ARG A 348 25.47 -2.95 19.84
N ILE A 349 26.39 -2.79 18.89
CA ILE A 349 26.32 -3.36 17.55
C ILE A 349 27.64 -4.05 17.21
N LEU A 350 27.57 -5.24 16.61
CA LEU A 350 28.72 -5.85 15.94
C LEU A 350 28.71 -5.54 14.46
N ASP A 351 29.79 -4.94 13.97
CA ASP A 351 30.02 -4.67 12.55
C ASP A 351 30.90 -5.74 11.91
N GLY A 352 30.77 -5.95 10.60
CA GLY A 352 31.53 -6.95 9.85
C GLY A 352 31.01 -8.38 9.98
N VAL A 353 29.93 -8.59 10.74
CA VAL A 353 29.26 -9.87 10.94
C VAL A 353 27.75 -9.68 10.97
N ILE A 354 27.01 -10.61 10.35
CA ILE A 354 25.54 -10.61 10.32
C ILE A 354 24.99 -12.00 10.65
N VAL A 355 23.70 -12.04 10.98
CA VAL A 355 22.93 -13.29 11.02
C VAL A 355 22.11 -13.39 9.73
N MET A 356 22.21 -14.54 9.06
CA MET A 356 21.45 -14.85 7.85
C MET A 356 20.54 -16.03 8.15
N VAL A 357 19.23 -15.83 8.02
CA VAL A 357 18.23 -16.86 8.31
C VAL A 357 17.79 -17.50 7.00
N THR A 358 18.00 -18.81 6.86
CA THR A 358 17.60 -19.60 5.69
C THR A 358 16.81 -20.83 6.12
N GLY A 359 15.98 -21.38 5.24
CA GLY A 359 15.22 -22.56 5.63
C GLY A 359 14.39 -23.23 4.54
N THR A 360 14.05 -24.48 4.83
CA THR A 360 13.18 -25.34 4.03
C THR A 360 12.24 -26.12 4.95
N ASP A 361 11.24 -26.80 4.40
CA ASP A 361 10.58 -27.89 5.11
C ASP A 361 11.34 -29.22 5.00
N GLU A 362 10.80 -30.29 5.60
CA GLU A 362 11.38 -31.65 5.56
C GLU A 362 11.47 -32.27 4.15
N ASP A 363 10.73 -31.75 3.17
CA ASP A 363 10.81 -32.17 1.77
C ASP A 363 11.83 -31.36 0.96
N GLY A 364 12.50 -30.40 1.59
CA GLY A 364 13.42 -29.48 0.92
C GLY A 364 12.69 -28.36 0.16
N VAL A 365 11.40 -28.14 0.43
CA VAL A 365 10.65 -27.03 -0.18
C VAL A 365 11.08 -25.73 0.48
N GLN A 366 11.44 -24.74 -0.33
CA GLN A 366 11.86 -23.42 0.15
C GLN A 366 10.75 -22.74 0.96
N ILE A 367 11.14 -21.97 1.96
CA ILE A 367 10.23 -21.09 2.70
C ILE A 367 10.12 -19.76 1.93
N GLY A 368 9.32 -19.73 0.87
CA GLY A 368 9.07 -18.55 0.02
C GLY A 368 7.78 -18.71 -0.81
N GLU A 369 7.26 -17.60 -1.35
CA GLU A 369 5.99 -17.58 -2.10
C GLU A 369 6.17 -17.56 -3.63
N PHE A 370 6.41 -16.39 -4.22
CA PHE A 370 6.43 -16.17 -5.68
C PHE A 370 7.77 -16.52 -6.32
N GLY A 371 8.77 -16.83 -5.49
CA GLY A 371 10.12 -17.17 -5.89
C GLY A 371 10.98 -17.41 -4.67
N SER A 372 12.25 -17.71 -4.93
CA SER A 372 13.22 -17.98 -3.87
C SER A 372 14.63 -17.61 -4.33
N SER A 373 15.45 -17.11 -3.40
CA SER A 373 16.83 -16.71 -3.62
C SER A 373 17.85 -17.85 -3.42
N GLU A 374 17.40 -19.09 -3.41
CA GLU A 374 18.24 -20.27 -3.25
C GLU A 374 19.21 -20.42 -4.43
N GLY A 375 20.44 -20.81 -4.15
CA GLY A 375 21.52 -20.89 -5.12
C GLY A 375 22.84 -20.36 -4.58
N ILE A 376 23.77 -20.04 -5.48
CA ILE A 376 25.08 -19.53 -5.09
C ILE A 376 24.93 -18.10 -4.55
N LEU A 377 25.45 -17.85 -3.34
CA LEU A 377 25.26 -16.58 -2.63
C LEU A 377 25.72 -15.36 -3.46
N GLU A 378 26.89 -15.41 -4.10
CA GLU A 378 27.39 -14.30 -4.93
C GLU A 378 26.58 -14.03 -6.20
N GLU A 379 25.77 -14.99 -6.64
CA GLU A 379 24.91 -14.87 -7.82
C GLU A 379 23.49 -14.41 -7.48
N ASN A 380 23.07 -14.51 -6.20
CA ASN A 380 21.68 -14.33 -5.78
C ASN A 380 21.48 -13.26 -4.68
N ILE A 381 22.52 -12.50 -4.33
CA ILE A 381 22.44 -11.39 -3.38
C ILE A 381 22.83 -10.08 -4.07
N MET A 382 21.99 -9.05 -3.93
CA MET A 382 22.38 -7.69 -4.28
C MET A 382 23.14 -7.06 -3.11
N TRP A 383 24.46 -7.03 -3.22
CA TRP A 383 25.36 -6.57 -2.17
C TRP A 383 25.17 -5.09 -1.82
N GLY A 384 25.32 -4.75 -0.54
CA GLY A 384 25.33 -3.36 -0.08
C GLY A 384 23.97 -2.65 -0.09
N ARG A 385 22.88 -3.39 -0.33
CA ARG A 385 21.52 -2.85 -0.16
C ARG A 385 21.19 -2.73 1.33
N PRO A 386 20.26 -1.85 1.73
CA PRO A 386 19.93 -1.65 3.14
C PRO A 386 19.55 -2.95 3.87
N GLY A 387 18.82 -3.84 3.19
CA GLY A 387 18.42 -5.15 3.71
C GLY A 387 19.38 -6.31 3.42
N ALA A 388 20.47 -6.09 2.69
CA ALA A 388 21.36 -7.16 2.25
C ALA A 388 22.70 -7.17 3.01
N PRO A 389 23.49 -8.25 2.88
CA PRO A 389 24.88 -8.24 3.33
C PRO A 389 25.75 -7.26 2.55
N ASP A 390 26.73 -6.68 3.24
CA ASP A 390 27.81 -5.91 2.62
C ASP A 390 28.93 -6.88 2.18
N LYS A 391 29.61 -6.61 1.06
CA LYS A 391 30.74 -7.44 0.64
C LYS A 391 31.86 -7.38 1.68
N GLY A 392 32.36 -8.54 2.08
CA GLY A 392 33.43 -8.68 3.06
C GLY A 392 32.96 -9.06 4.47
N GLU A 393 31.65 -9.06 4.71
CA GLU A 393 31.07 -9.49 5.98
C GLU A 393 31.09 -11.02 6.15
N ILE A 394 31.15 -11.45 7.41
CA ILE A 394 31.02 -12.85 7.80
C ILE A 394 29.56 -13.14 8.12
N PHE A 395 29.01 -14.24 7.61
CA PHE A 395 27.63 -14.62 7.92
C PHE A 395 27.64 -15.73 8.96
N ILE A 396 26.86 -15.51 10.01
CA ILE A 396 26.38 -16.56 10.91
C ILE A 396 25.06 -17.03 10.30
N LYS A 397 25.15 -18.03 9.43
CA LYS A 397 24.00 -18.52 8.66
C LYS A 397 23.32 -19.66 9.41
N THR A 398 22.03 -19.48 9.72
CA THR A 398 21.18 -20.57 10.22
C THR A 398 20.44 -21.20 9.05
N GLN A 399 20.60 -22.51 8.89
CA GLN A 399 19.76 -23.33 8.01
C GLN A 399 18.75 -24.07 8.86
N VAL A 400 17.47 -23.71 8.76
CA VAL A 400 16.40 -24.32 9.55
C VAL A 400 15.55 -25.25 8.68
N THR A 401 15.31 -26.46 9.18
CA THR A 401 14.35 -27.39 8.60
C THR A 401 13.10 -27.42 9.48
N ILE A 402 11.97 -26.96 8.95
CA ILE A 402 10.67 -26.99 9.64
C ILE A 402 9.83 -28.19 9.21
N ALA A 403 8.79 -28.51 9.99
CA ALA A 403 7.88 -29.61 9.72
C ALA A 403 7.26 -29.51 8.31
N ARG A 404 7.13 -30.64 7.64
CA ARG A 404 6.51 -30.76 6.31
C ARG A 404 5.21 -29.96 6.20
N GLY A 405 5.08 -29.17 5.13
CA GLY A 405 3.85 -28.43 4.82
C GLY A 405 3.59 -27.20 5.68
N THR A 406 4.52 -26.80 6.55
CA THR A 406 4.39 -25.58 7.37
C THR A 406 5.12 -24.37 6.77
N ASN A 407 5.75 -24.51 5.61
CA ASN A 407 6.51 -23.45 4.95
C ASN A 407 5.66 -22.27 4.45
N MET A 408 4.38 -22.51 4.14
CA MET A 408 3.43 -21.47 3.71
C MET A 408 2.51 -20.99 4.85
N GLU A 409 2.75 -21.45 6.08
CA GLU A 409 1.92 -21.12 7.25
C GLU A 409 2.73 -20.36 8.28
N ARG A 410 2.19 -19.26 8.83
CA ARG A 410 2.86 -18.35 9.75
C ARG A 410 3.69 -19.03 10.83
N PRO A 411 3.20 -20.10 11.50
CA PRO A 411 3.95 -20.77 12.55
C PRO A 411 5.30 -21.34 12.07
N GLY A 412 5.43 -21.73 10.80
CA GLY A 412 6.66 -22.29 10.23
C GLY A 412 7.80 -21.28 10.15
N PRO A 413 7.71 -20.22 9.31
CA PRO A 413 8.72 -19.17 9.25
C PRO A 413 8.97 -18.53 10.62
N TYR A 414 7.90 -18.28 11.40
CA TYR A 414 8.05 -17.73 12.75
C TYR A 414 8.90 -18.64 13.65
N ALA A 415 8.70 -19.97 13.60
CA ALA A 415 9.52 -20.91 14.36
C ALA A 415 10.99 -20.89 13.91
N ALA A 416 11.27 -20.76 12.61
CA ALA A 416 12.62 -20.67 12.07
C ALA A 416 13.36 -19.41 12.54
N HIS A 417 12.68 -18.27 12.52
CA HIS A 417 13.20 -17.01 13.06
C HIS A 417 13.43 -17.10 14.58
N LYS A 418 12.49 -17.68 15.32
CA LYS A 418 12.59 -17.83 16.78
C LYS A 418 13.80 -18.64 17.21
N VAL A 419 14.07 -19.78 16.58
CA VAL A 419 15.25 -20.60 16.93
C VAL A 419 16.56 -19.91 16.53
N SER A 420 16.57 -19.16 15.43
CA SER A 420 17.73 -18.36 15.01
C SER A 420 17.99 -17.18 15.96
N ASP A 421 16.94 -16.56 16.48
CA ASP A 421 17.03 -15.47 17.45
C ASP A 421 17.55 -15.96 18.82
N ILE A 422 17.28 -17.22 19.22
CA ILE A 422 17.87 -17.80 20.44
C ILE A 422 19.40 -17.88 20.34
N ILE A 423 19.93 -18.27 19.18
CA ILE A 423 21.38 -18.28 18.91
C ILE A 423 21.94 -16.86 19.00
N THR A 424 21.26 -15.90 18.36
CA THR A 424 21.64 -14.49 18.39
C THR A 424 21.58 -13.93 19.81
N GLN A 425 20.60 -14.35 20.62
CA GLN A 425 20.45 -13.91 21.99
C GLN A 425 21.65 -14.30 22.86
N GLU A 426 22.23 -15.49 22.67
CA GLU A 426 23.46 -15.86 23.39
C GLU A 426 24.62 -14.90 23.08
N ILE A 427 24.73 -14.47 21.82
CA ILE A 427 25.71 -13.44 21.41
C ILE A 427 25.39 -12.09 22.07
N ARG A 428 24.11 -11.69 22.08
CA ARG A 428 23.65 -10.45 22.75
C ARG A 428 23.99 -10.46 24.25
N GLU A 429 23.84 -11.57 24.95
CA GLU A 429 24.19 -11.66 26.37
C GLU A 429 25.69 -11.50 26.63
N VAL A 430 26.56 -11.99 25.72
CA VAL A 430 28.00 -11.70 25.77
C VAL A 430 28.24 -10.20 25.56
N MET A 431 27.62 -9.59 24.56
CA MET A 431 27.76 -8.16 24.26
C MET A 431 27.32 -7.26 25.43
N LYS A 432 26.22 -7.60 26.11
CA LYS A 432 25.71 -6.85 27.28
C LYS A 432 26.65 -6.87 28.47
N ASN A 433 27.44 -7.94 28.63
CA ASN A 433 28.36 -8.11 29.75
C ASN A 433 29.82 -7.79 29.38
N ALA A 434 30.10 -7.47 28.11
CA ALA A 434 31.40 -7.01 27.65
C ALA A 434 31.75 -5.62 28.20
N ASP A 435 33.06 -5.34 28.34
CA ASP A 435 33.56 -4.04 28.76
C ASP A 435 33.24 -2.96 27.72
N ASP A 436 32.90 -1.75 28.19
CA ASP A 436 32.59 -0.60 27.33
C ASP A 436 33.76 -0.22 26.42
N SER A 437 35.02 -0.50 26.82
CA SER A 437 36.20 -0.26 25.99
C SER A 437 36.22 -1.10 24.71
N LEU A 438 35.38 -2.12 24.59
CA LEU A 438 35.22 -2.90 23.36
C LEU A 438 34.48 -2.08 22.28
N PHE A 439 33.65 -1.11 22.68
CA PHE A 439 32.79 -0.36 21.77
C PHE A 439 33.21 1.12 21.69
N GLU A 440 34.39 1.37 21.15
CA GLU A 440 34.99 2.72 21.10
C GLU A 440 34.33 3.64 20.05
N SER A 441 33.77 3.08 18.99
CA SER A 441 33.12 3.86 17.93
C SER A 441 31.66 4.11 18.30
N THR A 442 31.25 5.38 18.36
CA THR A 442 29.88 5.76 18.73
C THR A 442 29.23 6.64 17.68
N GLU A 443 27.98 6.37 17.39
CA GLU A 443 27.08 7.17 16.58
C GLU A 443 25.94 7.68 17.47
N GLU A 444 25.65 8.98 17.41
CA GLU A 444 24.47 9.56 18.07
C GLU A 444 23.39 9.83 17.04
N LEU A 445 22.23 9.20 17.22
CA LEU A 445 21.03 9.51 16.45
C LEU A 445 20.18 10.48 17.26
N VAL A 446 19.89 11.65 16.68
CA VAL A 446 19.03 12.67 17.31
C VAL A 446 17.85 12.95 16.41
N GLN A 447 16.65 12.83 16.96
CA GLN A 447 15.45 13.26 16.25
C GLN A 447 15.07 14.68 16.66
N TYR A 448 14.96 15.52 15.64
CA TYR A 448 14.46 16.88 15.75
C TYR A 448 13.00 16.96 15.32
N ARG A 449 12.25 17.84 15.99
CA ARG A 449 11.02 18.41 15.46
C ARG A 449 11.31 19.85 15.05
N ARG A 450 10.78 20.27 13.91
CA ARG A 450 11.06 21.56 13.26
C ARG A 450 9.76 22.34 13.04
N PRO A 451 9.17 22.94 14.10
CA PRO A 451 7.92 23.67 13.94
C PRO A 451 8.03 24.77 12.88
N GLY A 452 7.05 24.82 11.97
CA GLY A 452 7.03 25.76 10.84
C GLY A 452 7.72 25.25 9.57
N LYS A 453 8.36 24.09 9.60
CA LYS A 453 8.78 23.35 8.39
C LYS A 453 7.67 22.39 7.93
N LYS A 454 7.80 21.84 6.71
CA LYS A 454 6.81 20.93 6.12
C LYS A 454 6.69 19.67 6.99
N LYS A 455 5.55 19.49 7.64
CA LYS A 455 5.32 18.38 8.55
C LYS A 455 4.94 17.14 7.77
N VAL A 456 5.76 16.10 7.89
CA VAL A 456 5.64 14.89 7.06
C VAL A 456 5.54 13.65 7.94
N VAL A 457 4.72 12.70 7.50
CA VAL A 457 4.67 11.34 8.05
C VAL A 457 5.12 10.33 6.99
N ILE A 458 5.90 9.33 7.40
CA ILE A 458 6.19 8.17 6.55
C ILE A 458 5.20 7.07 6.93
N VAL A 459 4.59 6.42 5.94
CA VAL A 459 3.73 5.25 6.10
C VAL A 459 4.43 4.07 5.44
N LYS A 460 4.84 3.09 6.26
CA LYS A 460 5.39 1.81 5.82
C LYS A 460 4.28 0.78 5.85
N GLU A 461 3.76 0.42 4.70
CA GLU A 461 2.99 -0.81 4.57
C GLU A 461 3.96 -1.99 4.69
N ILE A 462 3.64 -2.90 5.60
CA ILE A 462 4.44 -4.08 5.91
C ILE A 462 3.59 -5.33 5.77
N MET A 463 4.26 -6.46 5.58
CA MET A 463 3.63 -7.76 5.44
C MET A 463 2.65 -8.03 6.59
N GLY A 464 1.40 -8.33 6.21
CA GLY A 464 0.29 -8.51 7.15
C GLY A 464 -0.83 -9.41 6.61
N GLN A 465 -0.57 -10.15 5.53
CA GLN A 465 -1.58 -11.01 4.90
C GLN A 465 -1.94 -12.23 5.75
N GLY A 466 -1.06 -12.62 6.68
CA GLY A 466 -1.11 -13.96 7.26
C GLY A 466 -0.51 -14.98 6.27
N ALA A 467 -0.92 -16.25 6.37
CA ALA A 467 -0.17 -17.36 5.79
C ALA A 467 1.30 -17.23 6.25
N MET A 468 2.30 -17.29 5.37
CA MET A 468 3.70 -17.10 5.77
C MET A 468 4.10 -15.65 6.08
N HIS A 469 3.34 -14.66 5.60
CA HIS A 469 3.71 -13.24 5.65
C HIS A 469 3.30 -12.57 6.97
N ASP A 470 4.28 -12.09 7.72
CA ASP A 470 4.08 -11.27 8.91
C ASP A 470 5.37 -10.49 9.20
N ASN A 471 5.30 -9.47 10.04
CA ASN A 471 6.45 -8.79 10.61
C ASN A 471 6.18 -8.57 12.11
N LEU A 472 7.22 -8.64 12.95
CA LEU A 472 7.07 -8.38 14.39
C LEU A 472 7.43 -6.94 14.69
N ILE A 473 6.58 -6.28 15.46
CA ILE A 473 6.71 -4.88 15.83
C ILE A 473 7.17 -4.77 17.29
N LEU A 474 8.17 -3.93 17.51
CA LEU A 474 8.76 -3.56 18.80
C LEU A 474 9.20 -4.76 19.67
N PRO A 475 10.13 -5.59 19.19
CA PRO A 475 10.78 -6.59 20.02
C PRO A 475 11.58 -5.96 21.17
N VAL A 476 11.92 -6.78 22.18
CA VAL A 476 12.70 -6.34 23.36
C VAL A 476 14.12 -5.96 22.96
N GLU A 477 14.74 -6.76 22.09
CA GLU A 477 16.05 -6.50 21.50
C GLU A 477 15.90 -5.98 20.07
N PRO A 478 16.84 -5.17 19.56
CA PRO A 478 16.88 -4.77 18.15
C PRO A 478 16.73 -6.00 17.25
N VAL A 479 15.74 -5.96 16.36
CA VAL A 479 15.39 -7.03 15.42
C VAL A 479 15.24 -8.40 16.07
N GLY A 480 14.87 -8.47 17.36
CA GLY A 480 14.62 -9.75 18.04
C GLY A 480 13.24 -10.31 17.75
N VAL A 481 12.96 -11.51 18.26
CA VAL A 481 11.62 -12.13 18.23
C VAL A 481 10.91 -11.94 19.58
N LEU A 482 11.64 -12.02 20.69
CA LEU A 482 11.07 -11.95 22.02
C LEU A 482 10.38 -10.60 22.28
N GLY A 483 9.12 -10.65 22.71
CA GLY A 483 8.29 -9.49 23.07
C GLY A 483 7.70 -8.74 21.88
N GLY A 484 8.20 -8.99 20.67
CA GLY A 484 7.65 -8.44 19.43
C GLY A 484 6.21 -8.88 19.23
N LYS A 485 5.40 -8.00 18.65
CA LYS A 485 3.99 -8.26 18.35
C LYS A 485 3.83 -8.55 16.86
N PRO A 486 3.31 -9.72 16.47
CA PRO A 486 2.97 -9.98 15.08
C PRO A 486 1.97 -8.93 14.59
N ASN A 487 2.24 -8.37 13.41
CA ASN A 487 1.42 -7.31 12.82
C ASN A 487 -0.02 -7.76 12.59
N VAL A 488 -0.18 -9.01 12.13
CA VAL A 488 -1.50 -9.64 11.94
C VAL A 488 -2.27 -9.74 13.26
N ASP A 489 -1.59 -10.04 14.38
CA ASP A 489 -2.23 -10.17 15.70
C ASP A 489 -2.66 -8.80 16.27
N LEU A 490 -2.06 -7.71 15.80
CA LEU A 490 -2.50 -6.34 16.06
C LEU A 490 -3.69 -5.93 15.17
N GLY A 491 -4.15 -6.82 14.28
CA GLY A 491 -5.22 -6.55 13.33
C GLY A 491 -4.77 -5.71 12.14
N ASN A 492 -3.46 -5.66 11.86
CA ASN A 492 -2.86 -4.86 10.77
C ASN A 492 -3.12 -3.34 10.86
N VAL A 493 -3.67 -2.86 11.97
CA VAL A 493 -4.00 -1.45 12.15
C VAL A 493 -2.72 -0.60 12.25
N PRO A 494 -2.79 0.70 11.90
CA PRO A 494 -1.62 1.57 11.96
C PRO A 494 -0.99 1.65 13.36
N VAL A 495 0.32 1.40 13.45
CA VAL A 495 1.14 1.52 14.66
C VAL A 495 2.19 2.59 14.43
N MET A 496 2.15 3.66 15.24
CA MET A 496 3.11 4.75 15.16
C MET A 496 4.41 4.37 15.89
N LEU A 497 5.53 4.41 15.17
CA LEU A 497 6.88 4.35 15.72
C LEU A 497 7.56 5.71 15.54
N SER A 498 8.45 6.05 16.46
CA SER A 498 9.41 7.12 16.24
C SER A 498 10.47 6.68 15.21
N PRO A 499 11.01 7.62 14.42
CA PRO A 499 12.17 7.37 13.55
C PRO A 499 13.32 6.62 14.24
N ILE A 500 13.60 6.96 15.50
CA ILE A 500 14.65 6.27 16.27
C ILE A 500 14.27 4.83 16.60
N GLU A 501 13.01 4.51 16.93
CA GLU A 501 12.59 3.11 17.14
C GLU A 501 12.79 2.27 15.87
N VAL A 502 12.52 2.83 14.69
CA VAL A 502 12.77 2.14 13.41
C VAL A 502 14.25 1.85 13.23
N LEU A 503 15.09 2.88 13.31
CA LEU A 503 16.54 2.77 13.13
C LEU A 503 17.24 1.99 14.26
N ASP A 504 16.56 1.73 15.38
CA ASP A 504 17.05 0.91 16.50
C ASP A 504 16.54 -0.54 16.45
N GLY A 505 15.92 -0.96 15.35
CA GLY A 505 15.49 -2.34 15.13
C GLY A 505 14.11 -2.65 15.67
N GLY A 506 13.19 -1.68 15.62
CA GLY A 506 11.80 -1.84 16.02
C GLY A 506 10.97 -2.76 15.13
N ILE A 507 11.50 -3.24 14.01
CA ILE A 507 10.84 -4.17 13.10
C ILE A 507 11.72 -5.40 12.89
N HIS A 508 11.15 -6.58 13.10
CA HIS A 508 11.73 -7.86 12.70
C HIS A 508 10.92 -8.40 11.53
N ALA A 509 11.57 -8.56 10.38
CA ALA A 509 10.94 -9.03 9.17
C ALA A 509 10.83 -10.56 9.18
N LEU A 510 9.70 -11.13 8.73
CA LEU A 510 9.64 -12.57 8.38
C LEU A 510 9.80 -12.72 6.86
N THR A 511 8.83 -13.31 6.17
CA THR A 511 8.88 -13.53 4.72
C THR A 511 8.17 -12.41 3.96
N CYS A 512 8.37 -12.39 2.64
CA CYS A 512 7.69 -11.52 1.68
C CYS A 512 7.38 -12.33 0.43
N ILE A 513 6.59 -11.73 -0.46
CA ILE A 513 6.14 -12.31 -1.72
C ILE A 513 7.33 -12.75 -2.59
N GLY A 514 8.35 -11.90 -2.72
CA GLY A 514 9.52 -12.17 -3.57
C GLY A 514 10.84 -11.62 -3.01
N PRO A 515 11.96 -12.37 -3.14
CA PRO A 515 13.27 -11.95 -2.65
C PRO A 515 13.77 -10.56 -3.09
N ALA A 516 13.58 -10.14 -4.34
CA ALA A 516 14.14 -8.85 -4.77
C ALA A 516 13.45 -7.65 -4.13
N SER A 517 12.18 -7.80 -3.77
CA SER A 517 11.40 -6.77 -3.10
C SER A 517 11.38 -6.91 -1.58
N LYS A 518 12.04 -7.95 -1.03
CA LYS A 518 12.05 -8.20 0.41
C LYS A 518 12.87 -7.16 1.16
N GLU A 519 12.22 -6.46 2.07
CA GLU A 519 12.88 -5.65 3.08
C GLU A 519 13.16 -6.53 4.31
N CYS A 520 14.39 -7.03 4.42
CA CYS A 520 14.87 -7.77 5.60
C CYS A 520 14.88 -6.89 6.86
N SER A 521 14.98 -7.47 8.05
CA SER A 521 15.11 -6.77 9.33
C SER A 521 16.19 -5.69 9.31
N ARG A 522 17.31 -5.97 8.64
CA ARG A 522 18.40 -5.00 8.45
C ARG A 522 18.01 -3.78 7.61
N HIS A 523 17.06 -3.92 6.69
CA HIS A 523 16.54 -2.80 5.90
C HIS A 523 15.91 -1.75 6.82
N TYR A 524 15.04 -2.16 7.74
CA TYR A 524 14.43 -1.26 8.72
C TYR A 524 15.47 -0.68 9.70
N PHE A 525 16.49 -1.44 10.06
CA PHE A 525 17.61 -0.93 10.87
C PHE A 525 18.47 0.12 10.14
N ARG A 526 18.42 0.13 8.80
CA ARG A 526 19.15 1.03 7.90
C ARG A 526 18.19 1.81 6.99
N GLU A 527 16.99 2.11 7.47
CA GLU A 527 15.87 2.57 6.64
C GLU A 527 16.22 3.89 5.93
N PRO A 528 16.42 3.89 4.59
CA PRO A 528 16.96 5.06 3.90
C PRO A 528 16.03 6.26 3.92
N LEU A 529 14.72 6.05 3.81
CA LEU A 529 13.74 7.14 3.78
C LEU A 529 13.67 7.86 5.12
N VAL A 530 13.70 7.12 6.23
CA VAL A 530 13.74 7.65 7.59
C VAL A 530 15.05 8.40 7.84
N ILE A 531 16.19 7.85 7.42
CA ILE A 531 17.50 8.50 7.57
C ILE A 531 17.53 9.83 6.80
N GLU A 532 17.17 9.82 5.51
CA GLU A 532 17.20 11.04 4.71
C GLU A 532 16.17 12.07 5.19
N ALA A 533 14.96 11.64 5.59
CA ALA A 533 13.94 12.54 6.13
C ALA A 533 14.31 13.13 7.50
N MET A 534 15.04 12.40 8.35
CA MET A 534 15.58 12.95 9.62
C MET A 534 16.66 14.00 9.38
N ASN A 535 17.46 13.83 8.33
CA ASN A 535 18.56 14.73 7.97
C ASN A 535 18.12 15.95 7.15
N ASP A 536 16.91 15.93 6.55
CA ASP A 536 16.36 17.06 5.82
C ASP A 536 15.90 18.18 6.78
N GLU A 537 16.51 19.35 6.69
CA GLU A 537 16.18 20.50 7.54
C GLU A 537 14.89 21.23 7.12
N ASP A 538 14.39 20.99 5.91
CA ASP A 538 13.15 21.57 5.39
C ASP A 538 11.91 20.75 5.76
N ILE A 539 12.10 19.58 6.40
CA ILE A 539 11.05 18.66 6.79
C ILE A 539 10.99 18.51 8.31
N ASP A 540 9.77 18.56 8.84
CA ASP A 540 9.45 18.17 10.22
C ASP A 540 8.89 16.74 10.24
N LEU A 541 9.79 15.74 10.27
CA LEU A 541 9.41 14.33 10.30
C LEU A 541 8.73 13.98 11.64
N CYS A 542 7.42 13.75 11.59
CA CYS A 542 6.64 13.58 12.80
C CYS A 542 6.69 12.16 13.38
N GLY A 543 6.83 11.15 12.52
CA GLY A 543 6.75 9.74 12.89
C GLY A 543 6.77 8.80 11.67
N VAL A 544 6.80 7.50 11.95
CA VAL A 544 6.66 6.44 10.94
C VAL A 544 5.49 5.55 11.34
N LEU A 545 4.44 5.52 10.51
CA LEU A 545 3.27 4.66 10.70
C LEU A 545 3.50 3.34 9.98
N PHE A 546 3.50 2.25 10.74
CA PHE A 546 3.49 0.90 10.18
C PHE A 546 2.06 0.41 10.05
N VAL A 547 1.67 -0.04 8.87
CA VAL A 547 0.32 -0.55 8.58
C VAL A 547 0.44 -1.89 7.87
N GLY A 548 -0.41 -2.85 8.20
CA GLY A 548 -0.37 -4.17 7.56
C GLY A 548 -1.15 -4.22 6.26
N SER A 549 -0.91 -5.28 5.48
CA SER A 549 -1.65 -5.62 4.26
C SER A 549 -2.53 -6.87 4.46
N PRO A 550 -3.74 -6.76 5.05
CA PRO A 550 -4.63 -7.89 5.29
C PRO A 550 -4.94 -8.70 4.04
N GLN A 551 -5.17 -10.01 4.15
CA GLN A 551 -5.58 -10.80 2.99
C GLN A 551 -7.02 -10.49 2.55
N ILE A 552 -7.90 -10.19 3.50
CA ILE A 552 -9.34 -10.03 3.24
C ILE A 552 -9.65 -8.57 2.84
N ASN A 553 -10.28 -8.37 1.68
CA ASN A 553 -10.58 -7.03 1.15
C ASN A 553 -11.29 -6.09 2.13
N SER A 554 -12.30 -6.56 2.87
CA SER A 554 -13.00 -5.72 3.86
C SER A 554 -12.08 -5.21 4.96
N GLU A 555 -11.07 -6.01 5.35
CA GLU A 555 -10.07 -5.61 6.34
C GLU A 555 -9.08 -4.61 5.74
N LYS A 556 -8.67 -4.80 4.46
CA LYS A 556 -7.82 -3.83 3.73
C LYS A 556 -8.42 -2.42 3.81
N PHE A 557 -9.69 -2.28 3.44
CA PHE A 557 -10.37 -0.97 3.45
C PHE A 557 -10.55 -0.43 4.87
N TYR A 558 -10.92 -1.27 5.83
CA TYR A 558 -11.04 -0.85 7.23
C TYR A 558 -9.71 -0.30 7.78
N VAL A 559 -8.61 -1.01 7.55
CA VAL A 559 -7.25 -0.61 7.97
C VAL A 559 -6.85 0.71 7.30
N SER A 560 -7.05 0.84 5.99
CA SER A 560 -6.79 2.10 5.26
C SER A 560 -7.62 3.27 5.78
N GLU A 561 -8.89 3.07 6.12
CA GLU A 561 -9.72 4.14 6.70
C GLU A 561 -9.18 4.60 8.07
N ARG A 562 -8.72 3.66 8.90
CA ARG A 562 -8.08 3.99 10.19
C ARG A 562 -6.77 4.74 9.97
N LEU A 563 -6.00 4.36 8.96
CA LEU A 563 -4.78 5.09 8.56
C LEU A 563 -5.12 6.52 8.16
N GLY A 564 -6.10 6.73 7.29
CA GLY A 564 -6.54 8.07 6.89
C GLY A 564 -6.94 8.92 8.09
N MET A 565 -7.77 8.39 9.00
CA MET A 565 -8.15 9.12 10.23
C MET A 565 -6.95 9.44 11.13
N THR A 566 -5.96 8.54 11.20
CA THR A 566 -4.73 8.78 11.96
C THR A 566 -3.92 9.91 11.34
N VAL A 567 -3.76 9.91 10.02
CA VAL A 567 -3.02 10.96 9.29
C VAL A 567 -3.73 12.32 9.39
N GLU A 568 -5.07 12.35 9.29
CA GLU A 568 -5.87 13.56 9.50
C GLU A 568 -5.64 14.13 10.92
N ALA A 569 -5.69 13.28 11.94
CA ALA A 569 -5.47 13.69 13.33
C ALA A 569 -4.04 14.18 13.59
N LEU A 570 -3.07 13.73 12.80
CA LEU A 570 -1.69 14.18 12.88
C LEU A 570 -1.51 15.57 12.29
N ASP A 571 -2.43 16.09 11.47
CA ASP A 571 -2.36 17.42 10.85
C ASP A 571 -1.01 17.64 10.14
N VAL A 572 -0.74 16.80 9.14
CA VAL A 572 0.50 16.79 8.36
C VAL A 572 0.29 17.47 7.00
N ASP A 573 1.35 18.07 6.47
CA ASP A 573 1.33 18.70 5.14
C ASP A 573 1.49 17.65 4.02
N GLY A 574 2.18 16.54 4.31
CA GLY A 574 2.38 15.48 3.34
C GLY A 574 2.69 14.11 3.95
N ALA A 575 2.52 13.07 3.14
CA ALA A 575 2.82 11.69 3.49
C ALA A 575 3.61 10.97 2.39
N ILE A 576 4.50 10.07 2.79
CA ILE A 576 5.13 9.12 1.87
C ILE A 576 4.64 7.74 2.25
N VAL A 577 3.94 7.07 1.34
CA VAL A 577 3.48 5.69 1.51
C VAL A 577 4.45 4.78 0.76
N THR A 578 4.98 3.76 1.41
CA THR A 578 5.86 2.78 0.76
C THR A 578 5.51 1.36 1.18
N THR A 579 5.66 0.39 0.29
CA THR A 579 5.40 -1.03 0.56
C THR A 579 6.51 -1.93 0.02
N GLU A 580 6.84 -3.00 0.77
CA GLU A 580 7.59 -4.15 0.24
C GLU A 580 6.65 -5.12 -0.51
N GLY A 581 7.18 -5.92 -1.43
CA GLY A 581 6.36 -6.80 -2.27
C GLY A 581 5.65 -6.10 -3.42
N PHE A 582 4.74 -6.83 -4.07
CA PHE A 582 3.95 -6.39 -5.23
C PHE A 582 2.70 -7.28 -5.39
N GLY A 583 1.77 -6.94 -6.28
CA GLY A 583 0.58 -7.76 -6.54
C GLY A 583 -0.56 -7.45 -5.57
N ASN A 584 -1.05 -8.43 -4.80
CA ASN A 584 -2.25 -8.24 -3.94
C ASN A 584 -2.10 -7.09 -2.93
N ASN A 585 -0.88 -6.87 -2.43
CA ASN A 585 -0.57 -5.77 -1.51
C ASN A 585 -0.72 -4.38 -2.15
N HIS A 586 -0.61 -4.29 -3.48
CA HIS A 586 -0.82 -3.01 -4.16
C HIS A 586 -2.26 -2.47 -4.00
N ILE A 587 -3.22 -3.33 -3.67
CA ILE A 587 -4.59 -2.91 -3.34
C ILE A 587 -4.61 -2.11 -2.03
N ASP A 588 -3.92 -2.60 -0.99
CA ASP A 588 -3.76 -1.89 0.28
C ASP A 588 -3.04 -0.57 0.06
N PHE A 589 -1.92 -0.62 -0.65
CA PHE A 589 -1.08 0.52 -0.98
C PHE A 589 -1.87 1.64 -1.68
N ALA A 590 -2.63 1.29 -2.72
CA ALA A 590 -3.50 2.22 -3.42
C ALA A 590 -4.58 2.80 -2.49
N SER A 591 -5.18 1.95 -1.65
CA SER A 591 -6.21 2.34 -0.68
C SER A 591 -5.66 3.26 0.42
N HIS A 592 -4.44 3.03 0.90
CA HIS A 592 -3.74 3.89 1.85
C HIS A 592 -3.53 5.28 1.27
N ILE A 593 -3.03 5.37 0.03
CA ILE A 593 -2.84 6.65 -0.68
C ILE A 593 -4.19 7.35 -0.90
N GLU A 594 -5.24 6.61 -1.27
CA GLU A 594 -6.57 7.18 -1.44
C GLU A 594 -7.10 7.78 -0.15
N GLN A 595 -7.03 7.03 0.95
CA GLN A 595 -7.55 7.49 2.23
C GLN A 595 -6.80 8.74 2.70
N ILE A 596 -5.48 8.79 2.59
CA ILE A 596 -4.73 9.99 2.95
C ILE A 596 -5.09 11.16 2.03
N GLY A 597 -5.11 10.95 0.70
CA GLY A 597 -5.41 11.99 -0.27
C GLY A 597 -6.83 12.56 -0.16
N GLN A 598 -7.83 11.75 0.24
CA GLN A 598 -9.21 12.20 0.51
C GLN A 598 -9.29 13.27 1.60
N ARG A 599 -8.27 13.38 2.46
CA ARG A 599 -8.18 14.36 3.54
C ARG A 599 -7.40 15.62 3.15
N GLY A 600 -7.04 15.76 1.88
CA GLY A 600 -6.33 16.93 1.36
C GLY A 600 -4.84 16.96 1.69
N VAL A 601 -4.27 15.82 2.09
CA VAL A 601 -2.81 15.68 2.33
C VAL A 601 -2.14 15.23 1.03
N GLU A 602 -1.02 15.86 0.66
CA GLU A 602 -0.24 15.44 -0.51
C GLU A 602 0.51 14.14 -0.24
N VAL A 603 0.48 13.21 -1.20
CA VAL A 603 1.01 11.85 -1.01
C VAL A 603 1.94 11.44 -2.14
N VAL A 604 3.11 10.92 -1.77
CA VAL A 604 4.01 10.21 -2.68
C VAL A 604 3.97 8.72 -2.37
N GLY A 605 3.66 7.90 -3.37
CA GLY A 605 3.72 6.44 -3.27
C GLY A 605 5.07 5.89 -3.73
N MET A 606 5.62 4.90 -3.01
CA MET A 606 6.82 4.17 -3.40
C MET A 606 6.57 2.66 -3.38
N SER A 607 6.88 1.96 -4.47
CA SER A 607 6.81 0.50 -4.51
C SER A 607 7.64 -0.04 -5.67
N PHE A 608 7.86 -1.35 -5.71
CA PHE A 608 8.35 -2.01 -6.93
C PHE A 608 7.21 -2.01 -7.96
N CYS A 609 7.37 -1.22 -9.02
CA CYS A 609 6.37 -0.98 -10.07
C CYS A 609 6.95 -1.27 -11.46
N GLY A 610 7.78 -2.31 -11.57
CA GLY A 610 8.38 -2.73 -12.83
C GLY A 610 7.37 -3.35 -13.81
N VAL A 611 7.86 -4.07 -14.81
CA VAL A 611 7.03 -4.82 -15.77
C VAL A 611 6.21 -5.90 -15.08
N GLN A 612 6.85 -6.74 -14.25
CA GLN A 612 6.17 -7.85 -13.57
C GLN A 612 5.41 -7.39 -12.30
N GLY A 613 5.82 -6.26 -11.73
CA GLY A 613 5.19 -5.62 -10.58
C GLY A 613 4.30 -4.44 -10.96
N ALA A 614 3.80 -4.37 -12.19
CA ALA A 614 3.05 -3.22 -12.67
C ALA A 614 1.84 -2.93 -11.77
N LEU A 615 1.65 -1.65 -11.44
CA LEU A 615 0.47 -1.21 -10.70
C LEU A 615 -0.76 -1.29 -11.58
N VAL A 616 -1.54 -2.36 -11.40
CA VAL A 616 -2.83 -2.58 -12.08
C VAL A 616 -4.00 -1.89 -11.39
N VAL A 617 -3.77 -1.35 -10.19
CA VAL A 617 -4.74 -0.58 -9.40
C VAL A 617 -4.31 0.89 -9.33
N GLY A 618 -5.29 1.79 -9.38
CA GLY A 618 -5.04 3.22 -9.38
C GLY A 618 -6.24 4.01 -8.89
N ASN A 619 -5.99 5.19 -8.34
CA ASN A 619 -7.01 6.16 -7.97
C ASN A 619 -6.51 7.59 -8.24
N LYS A 620 -7.40 8.58 -8.14
CA LYS A 620 -7.10 9.98 -8.46
C LYS A 620 -6.06 10.66 -7.56
N TYR A 621 -5.70 10.04 -6.43
CA TYR A 621 -4.70 10.54 -5.48
C TYR A 621 -3.32 9.94 -5.71
N MET A 622 -3.20 8.85 -6.48
CA MET A 622 -1.91 8.26 -6.88
C MET A 622 -1.25 9.05 -8.01
N LYS A 623 -1.02 10.35 -7.77
CA LYS A 623 -0.43 11.28 -8.75
C LYS A 623 1.09 11.22 -8.75
N HIS A 624 1.68 11.02 -7.57
CA HIS A 624 3.12 11.11 -7.35
C HIS A 624 3.64 9.73 -6.97
N MET A 625 4.45 9.14 -7.85
CA MET A 625 4.88 7.76 -7.76
C MET A 625 6.39 7.64 -7.98
N VAL A 626 7.06 6.90 -7.11
CA VAL A 626 8.47 6.55 -7.20
C VAL A 626 8.61 5.03 -7.29
N ASP A 627 9.08 4.55 -8.43
CA ASP A 627 9.36 3.14 -8.63
C ASP A 627 10.71 2.75 -7.99
N ASN A 628 10.69 1.65 -7.22
CA ASN A 628 11.83 1.03 -6.58
C ASN A 628 12.56 -0.01 -7.46
N ASN A 629 12.10 -0.28 -8.68
CA ASN A 629 12.75 -1.23 -9.57
C ASN A 629 14.20 -0.82 -9.92
N LYS A 630 15.14 -1.73 -9.74
CA LYS A 630 16.52 -1.61 -10.27
C LYS A 630 16.82 -2.68 -11.31
N SER A 631 15.97 -3.71 -11.42
CA SER A 631 16.13 -4.75 -12.44
C SER A 631 16.12 -4.13 -13.84
N GLU A 632 17.08 -4.54 -14.66
CA GLU A 632 17.18 -4.07 -16.06
C GLU A 632 15.94 -4.44 -16.87
N GLU A 633 15.35 -5.61 -16.59
CA GLU A 633 14.15 -6.11 -17.26
C GLU A 633 12.84 -5.67 -16.56
N GLY A 634 12.94 -5.02 -15.40
CA GLY A 634 11.77 -4.60 -14.62
C GLY A 634 11.02 -5.77 -13.96
N ILE A 635 11.71 -6.85 -13.60
CA ILE A 635 11.08 -8.08 -13.10
C ILE A 635 11.45 -8.38 -11.64
N GLU A 636 10.73 -9.33 -11.05
CA GLU A 636 11.20 -10.03 -9.86
C GLU A 636 12.22 -11.10 -10.31
N ASN A 637 13.50 -10.75 -10.24
CA ASN A 637 14.62 -11.60 -10.66
C ASN A 637 15.14 -12.58 -9.59
N GLU A 638 14.48 -12.65 -8.42
CA GLU A 638 14.80 -13.49 -7.26
C GLU A 638 16.18 -13.22 -6.62
N VAL A 639 16.85 -12.13 -7.02
CA VAL A 639 18.09 -11.68 -6.39
C VAL A 639 17.71 -10.86 -5.16
N LEU A 640 18.09 -11.35 -3.97
CA LEU A 640 17.72 -10.74 -2.70
C LEU A 640 17.97 -9.23 -2.69
N SER A 641 16.92 -8.48 -2.32
CA SER A 641 16.90 -7.02 -2.16
C SER A 641 17.17 -6.17 -3.41
N CYS A 642 17.22 -6.76 -4.62
CA CYS A 642 17.54 -6.02 -5.85
C CYS A 642 16.63 -4.79 -6.08
N ASN A 643 15.33 -4.94 -5.86
CA ASN A 643 14.29 -3.94 -6.10
C ASN A 643 13.77 -3.26 -4.81
N THR A 644 14.56 -3.28 -3.74
CA THR A 644 14.21 -2.60 -2.47
C THR A 644 14.50 -1.10 -2.53
N LEU A 645 13.82 -0.35 -1.66
CA LEU A 645 14.06 1.08 -1.45
C LEU A 645 15.53 1.33 -1.07
N CYS A 646 16.16 2.29 -1.74
CA CYS A 646 17.53 2.73 -1.50
C CYS A 646 17.57 4.25 -1.31
N LYS A 647 18.74 4.78 -0.94
CA LYS A 647 18.94 6.22 -0.73
C LYS A 647 18.52 7.08 -1.93
N GLU A 648 18.83 6.66 -3.15
CA GLU A 648 18.42 7.36 -4.37
C GLU A 648 16.88 7.48 -4.52
N ASP A 649 16.11 6.50 -4.06
CA ASP A 649 14.64 6.52 -4.14
C ASP A 649 14.07 7.40 -3.03
N ALA A 650 14.65 7.33 -1.83
CA ALA A 650 14.30 8.20 -0.71
C ALA A 650 14.46 9.67 -1.08
N LEU A 651 15.59 10.05 -1.67
CA LEU A 651 15.84 11.41 -2.14
C LEU A 651 14.84 11.85 -3.20
N ARG A 652 14.51 10.97 -4.16
CA ARG A 652 13.46 11.23 -5.17
C ARG A 652 12.09 11.46 -4.54
N ALA A 653 11.70 10.63 -3.58
CA ALA A 653 10.40 10.74 -2.92
C ALA A 653 10.29 12.01 -2.07
N LEU A 654 11.35 12.36 -1.32
CA LEU A 654 11.38 13.59 -0.53
C LEU A 654 11.35 14.84 -1.42
N ALA A 655 12.13 14.86 -2.51
CA ALA A 655 12.09 15.96 -3.48
C ALA A 655 10.69 16.11 -4.10
N MET A 656 10.11 14.99 -4.57
CA MET A 656 8.78 14.96 -5.17
C MET A 656 7.69 15.42 -4.19
N LEU A 657 7.76 15.00 -2.91
CA LEU A 657 6.80 15.43 -1.91
C LEU A 657 6.90 16.93 -1.62
N LYS A 658 8.12 17.47 -1.51
CA LYS A 658 8.33 18.90 -1.29
C LYS A 658 7.73 19.73 -2.43
N SER A 659 8.00 19.36 -3.68
CA SER A 659 7.40 19.99 -4.85
C SER A 659 5.87 19.89 -4.87
N ALA A 660 5.31 18.73 -4.51
CA ALA A 660 3.86 18.55 -4.43
C ALA A 660 3.21 19.47 -3.38
N ILE A 661 3.79 19.54 -2.17
CA ILE A 661 3.32 20.44 -1.10
C ILE A 661 3.41 21.92 -1.52
N ASP A 662 4.46 22.30 -2.25
CA ASP A 662 4.65 23.67 -2.74
C ASP A 662 3.75 24.01 -3.95
N GLY A 663 2.97 23.04 -4.45
CA GLY A 663 2.08 23.21 -5.60
C GLY A 663 2.82 23.31 -6.94
N GLU A 664 4.06 22.81 -7.00
CA GLU A 664 4.82 22.75 -8.24
C GLU A 664 4.27 21.65 -9.16
N ASP A 665 4.39 21.85 -10.47
CA ASP A 665 3.91 20.89 -11.45
C ASP A 665 4.83 19.64 -11.48
N VAL A 666 4.32 18.53 -10.95
CA VAL A 666 4.96 17.22 -11.06
C VAL A 666 4.31 16.47 -12.22
N LYS A 667 5.12 16.09 -13.21
CA LYS A 667 4.63 15.33 -14.37
C LYS A 667 3.95 14.04 -13.92
N ALA A 668 2.79 13.76 -14.52
CA ALA A 668 2.07 12.52 -14.28
C ALA A 668 2.93 11.29 -14.66
N PRO A 669 2.81 10.18 -13.90
CA PRO A 669 3.55 8.96 -14.20
C PRO A 669 3.11 8.38 -15.54
N GLU A 670 4.06 7.77 -16.25
CA GLU A 670 3.79 7.05 -17.49
C GLU A 670 2.95 5.79 -17.20
N LYS A 671 2.04 5.42 -18.10
CA LYS A 671 1.22 4.20 -17.95
C LYS A 671 2.02 2.91 -18.01
N LYS A 672 3.18 2.95 -18.66
CA LYS A 672 4.09 1.82 -18.77
C LYS A 672 5.37 2.18 -18.05
N TRP A 673 5.97 1.17 -17.44
CA TRP A 673 7.27 1.32 -16.82
C TRP A 673 8.30 1.84 -17.84
N ASN A 674 9.06 2.86 -17.44
CA ASN A 674 10.11 3.48 -18.23
C ASN A 674 11.33 3.74 -17.35
N PRO A 675 12.46 3.03 -17.57
CA PRO A 675 13.65 3.17 -16.73
C PRO A 675 14.27 4.57 -16.77
N ASN A 676 14.04 5.35 -17.84
CA ASN A 676 14.61 6.70 -17.99
C ASN A 676 14.01 7.73 -17.03
N VAL A 677 12.81 7.46 -16.50
CA VAL A 677 12.14 8.36 -15.54
C VAL A 677 12.96 8.49 -14.26
N LYS A 678 13.56 7.38 -13.79
CA LYS A 678 14.45 7.40 -12.62
C LYS A 678 15.64 8.33 -12.86
N GLU A 679 16.39 8.10 -13.93
CA GLU A 679 17.60 8.88 -14.23
C GLU A 679 17.29 10.37 -14.43
N SER A 680 16.22 10.68 -15.16
CA SER A 680 15.79 12.07 -15.38
C SER A 680 15.49 12.81 -14.05
N ASN A 681 14.84 12.13 -13.10
CA ASN A 681 14.56 12.72 -11.79
C ASN A 681 15.84 12.94 -10.98
N LEU A 682 16.78 11.99 -10.99
CA LEU A 682 18.04 12.11 -10.27
C LEU A 682 18.88 13.27 -10.81
N GLU A 683 19.01 13.42 -12.13
CA GLU A 683 19.75 14.53 -12.76
C GLU A 683 19.19 15.90 -12.37
N ILE A 684 17.85 16.02 -12.27
CA ILE A 684 17.18 17.25 -11.82
C ILE A 684 17.56 17.54 -10.36
N ILE A 685 17.44 16.56 -9.47
CA ILE A 685 17.74 16.71 -8.05
C ILE A 685 19.22 17.06 -7.81
N GLU A 686 20.14 16.41 -8.52
CA GLU A 686 21.58 16.69 -8.46
C GLU A 686 21.89 18.13 -8.86
N LYS A 687 21.27 18.60 -9.94
CA LYS A 687 21.45 19.95 -10.46
C LYS A 687 20.91 21.01 -9.52
N ASP A 688 19.69 20.81 -9.01
CA ASP A 688 18.98 21.82 -8.22
C ASP A 688 19.59 21.96 -6.82
N ASN A 689 20.09 20.86 -6.25
CA ASN A 689 20.67 20.85 -4.91
C ASN A 689 22.22 20.86 -4.90
N ASN A 690 22.86 20.92 -6.07
CA ASN A 690 24.31 20.88 -6.24
C ASN A 690 24.96 19.73 -5.45
N LEU A 691 24.41 18.53 -5.61
CA LEU A 691 24.85 17.30 -4.94
C LEU A 691 25.04 16.18 -5.95
N SER A 692 25.80 15.15 -5.56
CA SER A 692 26.03 13.94 -6.36
C SER A 692 25.30 12.77 -5.71
N ILE A 693 24.47 12.06 -6.48
CA ILE A 693 23.75 10.87 -6.01
C ILE A 693 24.37 9.64 -6.68
N ASP A 694 24.88 8.72 -5.86
CA ASP A 694 25.40 7.46 -6.34
C ASP A 694 24.25 6.54 -6.77
N ARG A 695 24.30 6.07 -8.01
CA ARG A 695 23.35 5.07 -8.53
C ARG A 695 23.74 3.71 -7.98
N VAL A 696 22.79 3.00 -7.39
CA VAL A 696 23.03 1.64 -6.92
C VAL A 696 23.14 0.67 -8.10
N LEU A 697 24.05 -0.30 -7.99
CA LEU A 697 24.23 -1.35 -8.99
C LEU A 697 23.02 -2.29 -9.03
N ASN A 698 22.76 -2.92 -10.17
CA ASN A 698 21.70 -3.91 -10.35
C ASN A 698 22.25 -5.33 -10.57
N GLU A 699 21.39 -6.28 -10.92
CA GLU A 699 21.67 -7.71 -11.09
C GLU A 699 22.69 -8.05 -12.19
N THR A 700 23.00 -7.09 -13.08
CA THR A 700 24.06 -7.24 -14.09
C THR A 700 25.47 -7.11 -13.51
N SER A 701 25.58 -6.56 -12.29
CA SER A 701 26.85 -6.39 -11.59
C SER A 701 27.34 -7.64 -10.84
N ILE A 702 26.51 -8.68 -10.78
CA ILE A 702 26.81 -9.95 -10.11
C ILE A 702 26.84 -11.10 -11.13
N PRO A 703 27.56 -12.20 -10.87
CA PRO A 703 27.64 -13.31 -11.81
C PRO A 703 26.25 -13.91 -12.08
N LEU A 704 25.97 -14.27 -13.33
CA LEU A 704 24.65 -14.73 -13.77
C LEU A 704 24.42 -16.20 -13.38
N SER A 705 23.43 -16.45 -12.52
CA SER A 705 23.08 -17.80 -12.08
C SER A 705 22.43 -18.65 -13.17
N GLU A 706 22.55 -19.97 -13.08
CA GLU A 706 21.88 -20.91 -13.99
C GLU A 706 20.35 -20.77 -13.94
N LYS A 707 19.79 -20.49 -12.75
CA LYS A 707 18.35 -20.20 -12.57
C LYS A 707 17.93 -19.00 -13.42
N ARG A 708 18.67 -17.89 -13.37
CA ARG A 708 18.40 -16.70 -14.18
C ARG A 708 18.63 -16.95 -15.68
N LYS A 709 19.70 -17.65 -16.07
CA LYS A 709 19.94 -18.04 -17.50
C LYS A 709 18.76 -18.81 -18.08
N SER A 710 18.23 -19.78 -17.33
CA SER A 710 17.12 -20.62 -17.79
C SER A 710 15.83 -19.82 -18.02
N LYS A 711 15.58 -18.79 -17.20
CA LYS A 711 14.44 -17.88 -17.35
C LYS A 711 14.62 -16.93 -18.55
N MET A 712 15.83 -16.42 -18.78
CA MET A 712 16.13 -15.55 -19.93
C MET A 712 16.10 -16.32 -21.28
N GLY A 713 16.44 -17.61 -21.27
CA GLY A 713 16.51 -18.45 -22.48
C GLY A 713 15.16 -18.96 -23.01
N GLY A 714 14.05 -18.73 -22.31
CA GLY A 714 12.70 -19.19 -22.70
C GLY A 714 12.02 -18.37 -23.79
N ASN A 715 12.61 -17.25 -24.22
CA ASN A 715 12.04 -16.30 -25.19
C ASN A 715 12.81 -16.24 -26.53
N GLN A 716 13.54 -17.30 -26.91
CA GLN A 716 14.14 -17.42 -28.27
C GLN A 716 13.41 -18.42 -29.16
#